data_AF-A0A3C1F7G4-F1
#
_entry.id   AF-A0A3C1F7G4-F1
#
_cell.length_a   1.000
_cell.length_b   1.000
_cell.length_c   1.000
_cell.angle_alpha   90.00
_cell.angle_beta   90.00
_cell.angle_gamma   90.00
#
_symmetry.space_group_name_H-M   'P 1'
#
loop_
_entity.id
_entity.type
_entity.pdbx_description
1 polymer ?
#
loop_
_entity_poly.entity_id
_entity_poly.type
_entity_poly.pdbx_seq_one_letter_code
_entity_poly.pdbx_strand_id
1 'polypeptide(L)'
;MTAQIVNPLDAYARSVVSGQVPAGKYHRLACERHLRDRTREGTPGFPYRFDQAKADRLVRFAEKLKHYKGEWAGTRIHLEPWEQFVLGSVVGWLHVKTGLRRFRTAFNQIPRKNGKACAVDTLVATPKGWARHGDLHRGDYVFGADGYPKMVEWVSEHYEGPCFEVLFSGGQSIIAHARHEWATERTWYTKRKKGPPKGLPLPLVETREIAATLTGGTRRDFVHRVRVSAALELPDVSLPIPPYTFGAWLGDGSSGSGTITFADDEIAARIRSEGVPCRARSKKGRATLYGLTTGDRSQRARNASVENSLRCLGVLHNKHIPMLYKRASLRQRLELLRGIVDTDGHCGSHPRASTCGCYEIVSVHAQLANDIIELLHTLGLKATMNVDRARLRGEDMGPRYRILFYRHDDQVAHLSRKQSADSPTIWKRRSRARTIVGCSPCGSTMVNCLQVEGGTYLVGEHMIPTHNSLLAAIVLLYLAFFDDEPGAEGYAIATKRDQAKIVFGDAKRLVQSSGLKDRIVPRVSALLRDATASKVEPLGADYDSTDGLNPNVVIVDEMHAMKDRGLLDVMETATGARRQPLMFEITTFGNDPVSPWGDQHDYACKILEGVLDDESFFTFSTHADPDDDWASLETARKANPNYGVSVKPDDLAAKLRKAKGIPAAAASYKQKHLNLLVNADAPWLSLDGWRKGQSVWSPDDLAGQSCYVGVDLASKIDLCALVFVFPPMPGRAKWMVLPYIWTPAETVPERAHRDRAPYPTWIEQGYLLTTPGTTIDHGVIRDVLKAERERFDLEFIGFDPWHAHATITALKAEDGFTDEQVLEVRQGPLSLSAATVELGAQIADGNMDAGGSPLMAWCASNVVVEYDRNQNPMLSKKRSRNRIDPFSAIVNAMSLALRMDKPEASVYLTRGIRTLGT
;
A
#
# COMPACT_ATOMS: atom_id res chain seq x y z
N MET A 1 -9.85 16.12 -44.75
CA MET A 1 -9.50 16.30 -43.33
C MET A 1 -9.61 14.94 -42.65
N THR A 2 -8.49 14.25 -42.51
CA THR A 2 -8.39 12.92 -41.90
C THR A 2 -8.56 13.05 -40.39
N ALA A 3 -9.53 12.34 -39.81
CA ALA A 3 -9.72 12.26 -38.37
C ALA A 3 -8.43 11.74 -37.72
N GLN A 4 -7.74 12.61 -36.97
CA GLN A 4 -6.61 12.20 -36.13
C GLN A 4 -7.09 11.12 -35.17
N ILE A 5 -6.49 9.93 -35.27
CA ILE A 5 -6.67 8.85 -34.30
C ILE A 5 -6.26 9.44 -32.94
N VAL A 6 -7.22 9.71 -32.08
CA VAL A 6 -6.96 10.35 -30.78
C VAL A 6 -6.25 9.34 -29.89
N ASN A 7 -4.99 9.62 -29.54
CA ASN A 7 -4.21 8.86 -28.57
C ASN A 7 -5.00 8.73 -27.24
N PRO A 8 -5.21 7.51 -26.69
CA PRO A 8 -5.93 7.30 -25.43
C PRO A 8 -5.40 8.12 -24.24
N LEU A 9 -4.08 8.35 -24.19
CA LEU A 9 -3.45 9.15 -23.14
C LEU A 9 -3.79 10.63 -23.27
N ASP A 10 -3.74 11.17 -24.49
CA ASP A 10 -4.11 12.56 -24.77
C ASP A 10 -5.62 12.76 -24.57
N ALA A 11 -6.43 11.77 -24.92
CA ALA A 11 -7.88 11.80 -24.67
C ALA A 11 -8.17 11.88 -23.17
N TYR A 12 -7.52 11.05 -22.36
CA TYR A 12 -7.65 11.10 -20.91
C TYR A 12 -7.21 12.47 -20.35
N ALA A 13 -6.02 12.94 -20.72
CA ALA A 13 -5.50 14.22 -20.26
C ALA A 13 -6.44 15.38 -20.62
N ARG A 14 -6.93 15.45 -21.86
CA ARG A 14 -7.91 16.47 -22.28
C ARG A 14 -9.22 16.38 -21.52
N SER A 15 -9.70 15.16 -21.23
CA SER A 15 -10.94 14.98 -20.45
C SER A 15 -10.80 15.47 -19.00
N VAL A 16 -9.62 15.35 -18.40
CA VAL A 16 -9.33 15.88 -17.06
C VAL A 16 -9.21 17.41 -17.09
N VAL A 17 -8.46 17.97 -18.04
CA VAL A 17 -8.24 19.43 -18.13
C VAL A 17 -9.53 20.18 -18.49
N SER A 18 -10.37 19.61 -19.35
CA SER A 18 -11.69 20.18 -19.68
C SER A 18 -12.73 20.04 -18.57
N GLY A 19 -12.43 19.31 -17.50
CA GLY A 19 -13.35 19.06 -16.38
C GLY A 19 -14.39 17.96 -16.64
N GLN A 20 -14.33 17.25 -17.78
CA GLN A 20 -15.19 16.09 -18.05
C GLN A 20 -14.96 14.96 -17.03
N VAL A 21 -13.70 14.72 -16.65
CA VAL A 21 -13.33 13.85 -15.53
C VAL A 21 -13.06 14.73 -14.30
N PRO A 22 -13.86 14.63 -13.23
CA PRO A 22 -13.62 15.38 -12.00
C PRO A 22 -12.24 15.06 -11.42
N ALA A 23 -11.44 16.09 -11.16
CA ALA A 23 -10.06 15.94 -10.71
C ALA A 23 -9.63 17.12 -9.82
N GLY A 24 -8.88 16.83 -8.76
CA GLY A 24 -8.18 17.86 -7.96
C GLY A 24 -7.06 18.56 -8.73
N LYS A 25 -6.57 19.66 -8.19
CA LYS A 25 -5.46 20.49 -8.68
C LYS A 25 -4.30 19.67 -9.26
N TYR A 26 -3.61 18.86 -8.45
CA TYR A 26 -2.43 18.11 -8.90
C TYR A 26 -2.73 17.04 -9.96
N HIS A 27 -3.92 16.44 -9.96
CA HIS A 27 -4.33 15.52 -11.01
C HIS A 27 -4.52 16.26 -12.36
N ARG A 28 -5.13 17.45 -12.32
CA ARG A 28 -5.26 18.33 -13.50
C ARG A 28 -3.90 18.81 -13.98
N LEU A 29 -3.06 19.35 -13.10
CA LEU A 29 -1.72 19.83 -13.44
C LEU A 29 -0.84 18.74 -14.08
N ALA A 30 -0.95 17.47 -13.65
CA ALA A 30 -0.23 16.36 -14.27
C ALA A 30 -0.67 16.14 -15.73
N CYS A 31 -1.98 16.24 -16.00
CA CYS A 31 -2.54 16.15 -17.34
C CYS A 31 -2.19 17.37 -18.20
N GLU A 32 -2.24 18.58 -17.62
CA GLU A 32 -1.83 19.82 -18.29
C GLU A 32 -0.36 19.80 -18.66
N ARG A 33 0.52 19.34 -17.75
CA ARG A 33 1.95 19.16 -18.03
C ARG A 33 2.17 18.24 -19.23
N HIS A 34 1.50 17.09 -19.28
CA HIS A 34 1.58 16.18 -20.44
C HIS A 34 1.15 16.86 -21.74
N LEU A 35 0.02 17.56 -21.75
CA LEU A 35 -0.47 18.27 -22.94
C LEU A 35 0.43 19.43 -23.37
N ARG A 36 0.96 20.19 -22.41
CA ARG A 36 1.95 21.25 -22.63
C ARG A 36 3.21 20.66 -23.26
N ASP A 37 3.70 19.54 -22.75
CA ASP A 37 4.88 18.88 -23.31
C ASP A 37 4.63 18.39 -24.75
N ARG A 38 3.41 17.96 -25.08
CA ARG A 38 3.02 17.65 -26.48
C ARG A 38 3.06 18.87 -27.40
N THR A 39 2.82 20.07 -26.89
CA THR A 39 3.00 21.31 -27.67
C THR A 39 4.45 21.77 -27.76
N ARG A 40 5.30 21.40 -26.80
CA ARG A 40 6.73 21.70 -26.78
C ARG A 40 7.56 20.77 -27.67
N GLU A 41 6.99 19.64 -28.09
CA GLU A 41 7.65 18.67 -28.98
C GLU A 41 8.20 19.36 -30.25
N GLY A 42 9.48 19.16 -30.54
CA GLY A 42 10.16 19.77 -31.69
C GLY A 42 10.68 21.20 -31.45
N THR A 43 10.44 21.80 -30.28
CA THR A 43 11.04 23.10 -29.93
C THR A 43 12.52 22.93 -29.51
N PRO A 44 13.39 23.93 -29.75
CA PRO A 44 14.82 23.83 -29.41
C PRO A 44 15.11 23.56 -27.93
N GLY A 45 14.24 24.03 -27.03
CA GLY A 45 14.39 23.89 -25.57
C GLY A 45 13.74 22.64 -24.97
N PHE A 46 13.19 21.73 -25.77
CA PHE A 46 12.54 20.52 -25.27
C PHE A 46 13.02 19.28 -26.06
N PRO A 47 14.07 18.59 -25.59
CA PRO A 47 14.72 17.51 -26.33
C PRO A 47 13.97 16.17 -26.22
N TYR A 48 12.65 16.19 -26.02
CA TYR A 48 11.83 15.00 -25.85
C TYR A 48 10.73 14.91 -26.91
N ARG A 49 10.44 13.69 -27.33
CA ARG A 49 9.33 13.34 -28.23
C ARG A 49 8.45 12.28 -27.58
N PHE A 50 7.18 12.27 -27.94
CA PHE A 50 6.27 11.25 -27.44
C PHE A 50 6.19 10.08 -28.42
N ASP A 51 6.63 8.91 -27.98
CA ASP A 51 6.59 7.68 -28.76
C ASP A 51 5.35 6.84 -28.38
N GLN A 52 4.29 7.01 -29.18
CA GLN A 52 3.04 6.27 -29.02
C GLN A 52 3.26 4.76 -29.05
N ALA A 53 4.11 4.27 -29.97
CA ALA A 53 4.30 2.84 -30.16
C ALA A 53 4.93 2.19 -28.92
N LYS A 54 5.82 2.91 -28.23
CA LYS A 54 6.43 2.48 -26.97
C LYS A 54 5.45 2.55 -25.79
N ALA A 55 4.64 3.60 -25.69
CA ALA A 55 3.56 3.68 -24.71
C ALA A 55 2.58 2.49 -24.86
N ASP A 56 2.11 2.26 -26.08
CA ASP A 56 1.19 1.16 -26.39
C ASP A 56 1.84 -0.22 -26.18
N ARG A 57 3.17 -0.35 -26.30
CA ARG A 57 3.85 -1.63 -26.08
C ARG A 57 3.68 -2.09 -24.64
N LEU A 58 3.82 -1.19 -23.67
CA LEU A 58 3.61 -1.53 -22.26
C LEU A 58 2.13 -1.78 -21.97
N VAL A 59 1.22 -0.93 -22.48
CA VAL A 59 -0.23 -1.15 -22.34
C VAL A 59 -0.63 -2.52 -22.92
N ARG A 60 -0.22 -2.84 -24.16
CA ARG A 60 -0.46 -4.16 -24.77
C ARG A 60 0.24 -5.29 -24.02
N PHE A 61 1.39 -5.05 -23.40
CA PHE A 61 2.04 -6.06 -22.57
C PHE A 61 1.17 -6.35 -21.35
N ALA A 62 0.77 -5.32 -20.61
CA ALA A 62 -0.13 -5.43 -19.46
C ALA A 62 -1.43 -6.14 -19.86
N GLU A 63 -2.05 -5.75 -20.97
CA GLU A 63 -3.28 -6.37 -21.46
C GLU A 63 -3.10 -7.76 -22.06
N LYS A 64 -1.87 -8.18 -22.37
CA LYS A 64 -1.57 -9.58 -22.71
C LYS A 64 -1.37 -10.44 -21.48
N LEU A 65 -1.01 -9.83 -20.35
CA LEU A 65 -1.02 -10.52 -19.08
C LEU A 65 -2.45 -10.90 -18.74
N LYS A 66 -2.56 -12.05 -18.09
CA LYS A 66 -3.81 -12.50 -17.56
C LYS A 66 -3.87 -12.07 -16.12
N HIS A 67 -5.03 -11.60 -15.72
CA HIS A 67 -5.37 -11.62 -14.31
C HIS A 67 -5.08 -13.05 -13.81
N TYR A 68 -4.15 -13.17 -12.87
CA TYR A 68 -4.00 -14.42 -12.10
C TYR A 68 -4.97 -14.42 -10.92
N LYS A 69 -5.71 -13.32 -10.76
CA LYS A 69 -6.63 -13.08 -9.67
C LYS A 69 -7.82 -12.18 -10.00
N GLY A 70 -8.85 -12.19 -9.18
CA GLY A 70 -10.12 -11.47 -9.38
C GLY A 70 -11.00 -12.13 -10.44
N GLU A 71 -12.28 -11.74 -10.53
CA GLU A 71 -13.31 -12.05 -11.56
C GLU A 71 -12.79 -12.21 -12.99
N TRP A 72 -11.75 -11.48 -13.30
CA TRP A 72 -11.11 -11.42 -14.60
C TRP A 72 -10.06 -12.49 -14.82
N ALA A 73 -9.87 -13.44 -13.90
CA ALA A 73 -8.69 -14.27 -13.98
C ALA A 73 -8.74 -15.30 -15.10
N GLY A 74 -7.58 -15.50 -15.74
CA GLY A 74 -7.47 -16.13 -17.05
C GLY A 74 -7.93 -15.24 -18.21
N THR A 75 -8.73 -14.19 -17.97
CA THR A 75 -8.95 -13.10 -18.93
C THR A 75 -7.77 -12.15 -18.90
N ARG A 76 -7.67 -11.41 -20.00
CA ARG A 76 -6.68 -10.36 -20.16
C ARG A 76 -6.95 -9.23 -19.18
N ILE A 77 -5.86 -8.62 -18.69
CA ILE A 77 -5.96 -7.39 -17.91
C ILE A 77 -6.48 -6.29 -18.83
N HIS A 78 -7.38 -5.45 -18.33
CA HIS A 78 -7.81 -4.24 -19.00
C HIS A 78 -7.43 -3.07 -18.09
N LEU A 79 -6.62 -2.15 -18.61
CA LEU A 79 -6.17 -0.99 -17.86
C LEU A 79 -7.20 0.13 -17.99
N GLU A 80 -7.52 0.77 -16.87
CA GLU A 80 -8.37 1.96 -16.86
C GLU A 80 -7.65 3.15 -17.52
N PRO A 81 -8.37 4.15 -18.07
CA PRO A 81 -7.76 5.26 -18.81
C PRO A 81 -6.64 6.00 -18.07
N TRP A 82 -6.77 6.19 -16.75
CA TRP A 82 -5.72 6.81 -15.94
C TRP A 82 -4.52 5.89 -15.71
N GLU A 83 -4.73 4.55 -15.64
CA GLU A 83 -3.64 3.56 -15.54
C GLU A 83 -2.84 3.56 -16.85
N GLN A 84 -3.53 3.67 -18.00
CA GLN A 84 -2.89 3.84 -19.31
C GLN A 84 -2.13 5.17 -19.37
N PHE A 85 -2.69 6.26 -18.84
CA PHE A 85 -2.04 7.57 -18.75
C PHE A 85 -0.73 7.50 -17.96
N VAL A 86 -0.77 6.96 -16.74
CA VAL A 86 0.42 6.81 -15.90
C VAL A 86 1.47 5.96 -16.59
N LEU A 87 1.10 4.75 -16.98
CA LEU A 87 2.05 3.78 -17.52
C LEU A 87 2.63 4.22 -18.87
N GLY A 88 1.77 4.72 -19.77
CA GLY A 88 2.19 5.17 -21.09
C GLY A 88 2.98 6.48 -21.06
N SER A 89 2.69 7.40 -20.14
CA SER A 89 3.50 8.62 -19.97
C SER A 89 4.91 8.30 -19.49
N VAL A 90 5.02 7.41 -18.50
CA VAL A 90 6.30 6.98 -17.93
C VAL A 90 7.23 6.39 -19.00
N VAL A 91 6.72 5.55 -19.92
CA VAL A 91 7.58 4.89 -20.92
C VAL A 91 7.58 5.52 -22.32
N GLY A 92 6.58 6.34 -22.63
CA GLY A 92 6.37 6.92 -23.96
C GLY A 92 7.18 8.17 -24.24
N TRP A 93 7.55 8.95 -23.22
CA TRP A 93 8.39 10.13 -23.41
C TRP A 93 9.86 9.76 -23.54
N LEU A 94 10.45 10.04 -24.71
CA LEU A 94 11.82 9.67 -25.06
C LEU A 94 12.64 10.88 -25.46
N HIS A 95 13.93 10.88 -25.10
CA HIS A 95 14.86 11.88 -25.59
C HIS A 95 15.13 11.67 -27.08
N VAL A 96 15.04 12.73 -27.90
CA VAL A 96 15.08 12.64 -29.37
C VAL A 96 16.39 12.06 -29.91
N LYS A 97 17.54 12.43 -29.32
CA LYS A 97 18.87 11.92 -29.74
C LYS A 97 19.19 10.52 -29.23
N THR A 98 19.02 10.27 -27.92
CA THR A 98 19.46 9.02 -27.29
C THR A 98 18.41 7.90 -27.35
N GLY A 99 17.13 8.23 -27.59
CA GLY A 99 16.03 7.27 -27.55
C GLY A 99 15.69 6.73 -26.16
N LEU A 100 16.35 7.26 -25.12
CA LEU A 100 16.16 6.83 -23.72
C LEU A 100 14.93 7.47 -23.11
N ARG A 101 14.33 6.77 -22.13
CA ARG A 101 13.19 7.28 -21.35
C ARG A 101 13.54 8.60 -20.66
N ARG A 102 12.62 9.56 -20.77
CA ARG A 102 12.67 10.87 -20.10
C ARG A 102 12.68 10.70 -18.58
N PHE A 103 11.70 9.97 -18.05
CA PHE A 103 11.49 9.87 -16.62
C PHE A 103 12.36 8.81 -15.94
N ARG A 104 12.98 9.18 -14.82
CA ARG A 104 13.82 8.34 -13.93
C ARG A 104 13.14 8.04 -12.60
N THR A 105 12.18 8.88 -12.20
CA THR A 105 11.33 8.65 -11.03
C THR A 105 9.86 8.84 -11.43
N ALA A 106 8.99 7.99 -10.92
CA ALA A 106 7.55 8.06 -11.11
C ALA A 106 6.85 7.94 -9.75
N PHE A 107 6.40 9.07 -9.21
CA PHE A 107 5.68 9.14 -7.94
C PHE A 107 4.17 9.08 -8.16
N ASN A 108 3.51 8.05 -7.61
CA ASN A 108 2.08 7.80 -7.81
C ASN A 108 1.35 7.76 -6.47
N GLN A 109 0.46 8.73 -6.26
CA GLN A 109 -0.28 8.88 -5.01
C GLN A 109 -1.80 8.78 -5.22
N ILE A 110 -2.41 7.73 -4.66
CA ILE A 110 -3.81 7.35 -4.95
C ILE A 110 -4.53 6.91 -3.66
N PRO A 111 -5.81 7.27 -3.44
CA PRO A 111 -6.56 6.84 -2.26
C PRO A 111 -6.80 5.32 -2.21
N ARG A 112 -7.06 4.76 -1.02
CA ARG A 112 -7.18 3.31 -0.80
C ARG A 112 -8.46 2.70 -1.41
N LYS A 113 -8.35 1.48 -1.94
CA LYS A 113 -9.48 0.62 -2.36
C LYS A 113 -9.66 -0.62 -1.49
N ASN A 114 -10.88 -0.79 -0.99
CA ASN A 114 -11.34 -1.95 -0.22
C ASN A 114 -12.12 -2.93 -1.11
N GLY A 115 -11.68 -4.18 -1.19
CA GLY A 115 -12.35 -5.22 -1.99
C GLY A 115 -12.30 -6.64 -1.41
N LYS A 116 -11.77 -6.85 -0.20
CA LYS A 116 -11.45 -8.21 0.34
C LYS A 116 -12.22 -8.57 1.60
N ALA A 117 -13.36 -7.92 1.78
CA ALA A 117 -14.11 -7.97 3.02
C ALA A 117 -14.93 -9.25 3.15
N CYS A 118 -14.94 -9.82 4.35
CA CYS A 118 -15.91 -10.83 4.79
C CYS A 118 -16.77 -10.24 5.90
N ALA A 119 -17.95 -10.83 6.15
CA ALA A 119 -18.74 -10.45 7.31
C ALA A 119 -17.92 -10.59 8.60
N VAL A 120 -18.05 -9.64 9.53
CA VAL A 120 -17.28 -9.62 10.78
C VAL A 120 -17.45 -10.91 11.59
N ASP A 121 -18.60 -11.57 11.48
CA ASP A 121 -18.90 -12.84 12.14
C ASP A 121 -18.32 -14.08 11.46
N THR A 122 -17.72 -13.92 10.27
CA THR A 122 -17.10 -15.03 9.55
C THR A 122 -15.98 -15.61 10.39
N LEU A 123 -16.00 -16.92 10.64
CA LEU A 123 -14.92 -17.57 11.37
C LEU A 123 -13.64 -17.63 10.53
N VAL A 124 -12.51 -17.43 11.19
CA VAL A 124 -11.17 -17.52 10.60
C VAL A 124 -10.37 -18.53 11.41
N ALA A 125 -9.69 -19.46 10.71
CA ALA A 125 -8.90 -20.49 11.36
C ALA A 125 -7.60 -19.90 11.90
N THR A 126 -7.34 -20.07 13.20
CA THR A 126 -6.11 -19.64 13.88
C THR A 126 -5.41 -20.81 14.56
N PRO A 127 -4.10 -20.69 14.88
CA PRO A 127 -3.39 -21.72 15.65
C PRO A 127 -4.03 -22.03 17.01
N LYS A 128 -4.75 -21.08 17.60
CA LYS A 128 -5.41 -21.22 18.91
C LYS A 128 -6.85 -21.73 18.82
N GLY A 129 -7.45 -21.77 17.63
CA GLY A 129 -8.83 -22.20 17.43
C GLY A 129 -9.52 -21.42 16.33
N TRP A 130 -10.72 -20.90 16.62
CA TRP A 130 -11.49 -20.03 15.73
C TRP A 130 -11.49 -18.62 16.29
N ALA A 131 -11.33 -17.63 15.41
CA ALA A 131 -11.56 -16.21 15.71
C ALA A 131 -12.62 -15.68 14.74
N ARG A 132 -13.40 -14.68 15.15
CA ARG A 132 -14.26 -13.97 14.19
C ARG A 132 -13.40 -13.02 13.38
N HIS A 133 -13.77 -12.83 12.12
CA HIS A 133 -13.07 -11.93 11.21
C HIS A 133 -12.98 -10.49 11.76
N GLY A 134 -14.00 -10.04 12.48
CA GLY A 134 -14.07 -8.73 13.13
C GLY A 134 -13.20 -8.60 14.39
N ASP A 135 -12.83 -9.70 15.03
CA ASP A 135 -12.08 -9.72 16.29
C ASP A 135 -10.56 -9.82 16.08
N LEU A 136 -10.12 -9.99 14.82
CA LEU A 136 -8.71 -10.12 14.49
C LEU A 136 -8.02 -8.76 14.49
N HIS A 137 -6.78 -8.74 14.97
CA HIS A 137 -5.92 -7.57 15.06
C HIS A 137 -4.59 -7.82 14.36
N ARG A 138 -3.88 -6.73 14.04
CA ARG A 138 -2.51 -6.83 13.55
C ARG A 138 -1.64 -7.59 14.56
N GLY A 139 -0.88 -8.56 14.07
CA GLY A 139 -0.02 -9.43 14.89
C GLY A 139 -0.67 -10.75 15.29
N ASP A 140 -1.98 -10.92 15.09
CA ASP A 140 -2.61 -12.24 15.21
C ASP A 140 -2.14 -13.17 14.08
N TYR A 141 -2.30 -14.49 14.28
CA TYR A 141 -1.93 -15.49 13.29
C TYR A 141 -3.17 -16.24 12.79
N VAL A 142 -3.28 -16.33 11.47
CA VAL A 142 -4.31 -17.07 10.74
C VAL A 142 -3.65 -18.10 9.83
N PHE A 143 -4.39 -19.07 9.29
CA PHE A 143 -3.79 -20.02 8.34
C PHE A 143 -3.86 -19.54 6.90
N GLY A 144 -2.78 -19.77 6.14
CA GLY A 144 -2.75 -19.63 4.68
C GLY A 144 -3.27 -20.87 3.95
N ALA A 145 -3.47 -20.77 2.63
CA ALA A 145 -3.89 -21.91 1.81
C ALA A 145 -2.87 -23.06 1.72
N ASP A 146 -1.61 -22.74 2.03
CA ASP A 146 -0.50 -23.67 2.16
C ASP A 146 -0.50 -24.41 3.50
N GLY A 147 -1.44 -24.09 4.41
CA GLY A 147 -1.59 -24.74 5.71
C GLY A 147 -0.72 -24.14 6.81
N TYR A 148 0.21 -23.23 6.50
CA TYR A 148 1.08 -22.62 7.50
C TYR A 148 0.42 -21.41 8.17
N PRO A 149 0.74 -21.13 9.45
CA PRO A 149 0.38 -19.86 10.09
C PRO A 149 0.97 -18.67 9.32
N LYS A 150 0.17 -17.62 9.16
CA LYS A 150 0.47 -16.34 8.50
C LYS A 150 0.08 -15.23 9.45
N MET A 151 0.94 -14.23 9.60
CA MET A 151 0.63 -13.07 10.45
C MET A 151 -0.38 -12.16 9.77
N VAL A 152 -1.31 -11.62 10.55
CA VAL A 152 -2.20 -10.52 10.15
C VAL A 152 -1.39 -9.22 10.16
N GLU A 153 -1.15 -8.66 8.98
CA GLU A 153 -0.35 -7.45 8.80
C GLU A 153 -1.16 -6.18 9.04
N TRP A 154 -2.46 -6.24 8.68
CA TRP A 154 -3.37 -5.10 8.77
C TRP A 154 -4.82 -5.55 8.78
N VAL A 155 -5.65 -4.80 9.48
CA VAL A 155 -7.11 -5.01 9.58
C VAL A 155 -7.80 -3.68 9.30
N SER A 156 -8.82 -3.69 8.45
CA SER A 156 -9.66 -2.51 8.26
C SER A 156 -10.62 -2.34 9.44
N GLU A 157 -11.07 -1.10 9.68
CA GLU A 157 -12.25 -0.90 10.52
C GLU A 157 -13.47 -1.63 9.94
N HIS A 158 -14.44 -1.93 10.81
CA HIS A 158 -15.72 -2.51 10.39
C HIS A 158 -16.53 -1.46 9.60
N TYR A 159 -17.16 -1.90 8.53
CA TYR A 159 -18.05 -1.09 7.69
C TYR A 159 -19.19 -1.94 7.14
N GLU A 160 -20.31 -1.33 6.79
CA GLU A 160 -21.45 -2.05 6.22
C GLU A 160 -21.31 -2.13 4.69
N GLY A 161 -21.61 -3.27 4.09
CA GLY A 161 -21.57 -3.40 2.63
C GLY A 161 -22.43 -4.54 2.10
N PRO A 162 -22.83 -4.47 0.81
CA PRO A 162 -23.68 -5.48 0.18
C PRO A 162 -22.96 -6.84 0.20
N CYS A 163 -23.65 -7.85 0.70
CA CYS A 163 -23.11 -9.19 0.86
C CYS A 163 -23.98 -10.23 0.18
N PHE A 164 -23.35 -11.38 -0.06
CA PHE A 164 -23.97 -12.57 -0.58
C PHE A 164 -23.62 -13.73 0.33
N GLU A 165 -24.59 -14.61 0.51
CA GLU A 165 -24.37 -15.91 1.13
C GLU A 165 -23.89 -16.90 0.06
N VAL A 166 -22.64 -17.34 0.19
CA VAL A 166 -21.98 -18.28 -0.72
C VAL A 166 -22.06 -19.68 -0.13
N LEU A 167 -22.91 -20.54 -0.70
CA LEU A 167 -23.11 -21.92 -0.27
C LEU A 167 -22.19 -22.88 -1.04
N PHE A 168 -21.40 -23.66 -0.31
CA PHE A 168 -20.48 -24.65 -0.86
C PHE A 168 -21.08 -26.05 -0.83
N SER A 169 -20.65 -26.92 -1.76
CA SER A 169 -21.09 -28.32 -1.92
C SER A 169 -20.82 -29.21 -0.70
N GLY A 170 -20.13 -28.70 0.32
CA GLY A 170 -19.92 -29.37 1.60
C GLY A 170 -20.97 -29.02 2.66
N GLY A 171 -21.89 -28.09 2.39
CA GLY A 171 -22.94 -27.64 3.30
C GLY A 171 -22.67 -26.30 4.00
N GLN A 172 -21.42 -25.82 4.02
CA GLN A 172 -21.10 -24.52 4.62
C GLN A 172 -21.53 -23.35 3.74
N SER A 173 -22.03 -22.29 4.37
CA SER A 173 -22.13 -20.97 3.77
C SER A 173 -21.11 -19.97 4.35
N ILE A 174 -20.70 -19.02 3.53
CA ILE A 174 -19.89 -17.86 3.94
C ILE A 174 -20.59 -16.60 3.47
N ILE A 175 -20.76 -15.64 4.38
CA ILE A 175 -21.27 -14.31 4.03
C ILE A 175 -20.06 -13.45 3.63
N ALA A 176 -19.96 -13.21 2.33
CA ALA A 176 -18.89 -12.44 1.75
C ALA A 176 -19.42 -11.19 1.10
N HIS A 177 -18.63 -10.13 1.14
CA HIS A 177 -18.96 -8.89 0.44
C HIS A 177 -19.13 -9.18 -1.06
N ALA A 178 -20.01 -8.45 -1.73
CA ALA A 178 -20.32 -8.62 -3.16
C ALA A 178 -19.07 -8.66 -4.05
N ARG A 179 -18.02 -7.94 -3.65
CA ARG A 179 -16.73 -7.83 -4.34
C ARG A 179 -15.63 -8.73 -3.79
N HIS A 180 -15.94 -9.60 -2.83
CA HIS A 180 -14.98 -10.56 -2.28
C HIS A 180 -14.56 -11.55 -3.38
N GLU A 181 -13.25 -11.76 -3.52
CA GLU A 181 -12.64 -12.53 -4.61
C GLU A 181 -12.35 -13.98 -4.19
N TRP A 182 -12.86 -14.96 -4.95
CA TRP A 182 -12.71 -16.40 -4.69
C TRP A 182 -11.89 -17.10 -5.75
N ALA A 183 -10.85 -17.86 -5.42
CA ALA A 183 -10.09 -18.65 -6.40
C ALA A 183 -10.88 -19.88 -6.88
N THR A 184 -11.47 -19.85 -8.07
CA THR A 184 -12.36 -20.90 -8.58
C THR A 184 -11.81 -21.63 -9.82
N GLU A 185 -12.07 -22.94 -9.93
CA GLU A 185 -12.04 -23.66 -11.20
C GLU A 185 -13.38 -23.41 -11.90
N ARG A 186 -13.36 -22.73 -13.07
CA ARG A 186 -14.56 -22.37 -13.81
C ARG A 186 -14.80 -23.32 -15.00
N THR A 187 -15.95 -24.01 -15.02
CA THR A 187 -16.33 -24.94 -16.12
C THR A 187 -17.82 -24.82 -16.45
N TRP A 188 -18.19 -24.91 -17.73
CA TRP A 188 -19.60 -24.98 -18.15
C TRP A 188 -20.24 -26.29 -17.67
N TYR A 189 -21.51 -26.24 -17.25
CA TYR A 189 -22.26 -27.40 -16.75
C TYR A 189 -22.25 -28.62 -17.71
N THR A 190 -22.14 -28.41 -19.04
CA THR A 190 -22.31 -29.45 -20.08
C THR A 190 -21.03 -29.93 -20.78
N LYS A 191 -19.84 -29.33 -20.56
CA LYS A 191 -18.59 -29.72 -21.26
C LYS A 191 -17.53 -30.26 -20.29
N ARG A 192 -17.10 -31.52 -20.48
CA ARG A 192 -15.89 -32.09 -19.85
C ARG A 192 -14.69 -31.89 -20.79
N LYS A 193 -13.72 -31.02 -20.44
CA LYS A 193 -12.30 -31.12 -20.87
C LYS A 193 -11.36 -30.25 -20.02
N LYS A 194 -10.09 -30.69 -20.01
CA LYS A 194 -8.90 -30.29 -19.22
C LYS A 194 -9.02 -28.98 -18.43
N GLY A 195 -8.94 -29.08 -17.10
CA GLY A 195 -8.66 -27.93 -16.22
C GLY A 195 -7.37 -27.21 -16.63
N PRO A 196 -7.10 -26.03 -16.04
CA PRO A 196 -5.91 -25.25 -16.38
C PRO A 196 -4.64 -26.14 -16.34
N PRO A 197 -3.68 -25.97 -17.27
CA PRO A 197 -2.42 -26.72 -17.27
C PRO A 197 -1.82 -26.81 -15.85
N LYS A 198 -1.35 -28.00 -15.43
CA LYS A 198 -0.72 -28.19 -14.12
C LYS A 198 0.31 -27.07 -13.87
N GLY A 199 0.13 -26.32 -12.78
CA GLY A 199 1.04 -25.23 -12.37
C GLY A 199 0.52 -23.80 -12.58
N LEU A 200 -0.65 -23.58 -13.19
CA LEU A 200 -1.29 -22.25 -13.29
C LEU A 200 -2.23 -21.98 -12.09
N PRO A 201 -2.25 -20.76 -11.51
CA PRO A 201 -3.19 -20.38 -10.46
C PRO A 201 -4.64 -20.37 -10.97
N LEU A 202 -5.58 -20.61 -10.05
CA LEU A 202 -7.01 -20.60 -10.35
C LEU A 202 -7.51 -19.18 -10.58
N PRO A 203 -8.46 -18.95 -11.49
CA PRO A 203 -9.02 -17.64 -11.65
C PRO A 203 -9.81 -17.20 -10.41
N LEU A 204 -9.66 -15.96 -9.89
CA LEU A 204 -10.62 -15.52 -8.88
C LEU A 204 -11.96 -15.12 -9.53
N VAL A 205 -13.01 -15.05 -8.73
CA VAL A 205 -14.36 -14.70 -9.15
C VAL A 205 -14.96 -13.85 -8.05
N GLU A 206 -15.51 -12.69 -8.38
CA GLU A 206 -16.19 -11.85 -7.39
C GLU A 206 -17.49 -12.54 -6.94
N THR A 207 -17.88 -12.32 -5.69
CA THR A 207 -19.06 -13.00 -5.14
C THR A 207 -20.35 -12.68 -5.91
N ARG A 208 -20.52 -11.42 -6.33
CA ARG A 208 -21.67 -11.00 -7.18
C ARG A 208 -21.65 -11.62 -8.58
N GLU A 209 -20.47 -11.89 -9.13
CA GLU A 209 -20.34 -12.57 -10.43
C GLU A 209 -20.71 -14.04 -10.29
N ILE A 210 -20.30 -14.69 -9.21
CA ILE A 210 -20.74 -16.06 -8.89
C ILE A 210 -22.26 -16.10 -8.82
N ALA A 211 -22.89 -15.14 -8.15
CA ALA A 211 -24.35 -15.03 -8.08
C ALA A 211 -24.99 -14.83 -9.46
N ALA A 212 -24.41 -13.97 -10.30
CA ALA A 212 -24.94 -13.70 -11.64
C ALA A 212 -24.80 -14.89 -12.61
N THR A 213 -23.80 -15.76 -12.40
CA THR A 213 -23.46 -16.86 -13.32
C THR A 213 -23.94 -18.24 -12.85
N LEU A 214 -24.43 -18.33 -11.62
CA LEU A 214 -24.97 -19.55 -11.00
C LEU A 214 -26.51 -19.46 -10.91
N THR A 215 -27.19 -19.66 -12.04
CA THR A 215 -28.65 -19.41 -12.20
C THR A 215 -29.54 -20.60 -11.80
N GLY A 216 -29.08 -21.48 -10.90
CA GLY A 216 -29.92 -22.54 -10.31
C GLY A 216 -29.92 -23.88 -11.07
N GLY A 217 -28.80 -24.27 -11.67
CA GLY A 217 -28.60 -25.59 -12.29
C GLY A 217 -28.97 -25.67 -13.78
N THR A 218 -29.11 -24.53 -14.46
CA THR A 218 -29.46 -24.51 -15.90
C THR A 218 -28.27 -24.94 -16.78
N ARG A 219 -28.53 -25.37 -18.02
CA ARG A 219 -27.47 -25.76 -18.99
C ARG A 219 -26.49 -24.62 -19.34
N ARG A 220 -26.77 -23.38 -18.91
CA ARG A 220 -25.96 -22.18 -19.11
C ARG A 220 -25.11 -21.79 -17.89
N ASP A 221 -25.23 -22.52 -16.77
CA ASP A 221 -24.49 -22.18 -15.55
C ASP A 221 -22.99 -22.45 -15.65
N PHE A 222 -22.23 -21.57 -15.01
CA PHE A 222 -20.84 -21.84 -14.67
C PHE A 222 -20.76 -22.61 -13.36
N VAL A 223 -19.97 -23.68 -13.36
CA VAL A 223 -19.58 -24.42 -12.16
C VAL A 223 -18.30 -23.77 -11.64
N HIS A 224 -18.41 -23.12 -10.48
CA HIS A 224 -17.30 -22.50 -9.75
C HIS A 224 -16.79 -23.47 -8.68
N ARG A 225 -15.48 -23.78 -8.63
CA ARG A 225 -14.93 -24.65 -7.57
C ARG A 225 -13.72 -24.08 -6.85
N VAL A 226 -13.78 -23.90 -5.54
CA VAL A 226 -12.64 -23.45 -4.72
C VAL A 226 -11.81 -24.66 -4.26
N ARG A 227 -10.49 -24.63 -4.44
CA ARG A 227 -9.61 -25.71 -3.98
C ARG A 227 -9.62 -25.84 -2.46
N VAL A 228 -9.54 -27.07 -1.99
CA VAL A 228 -9.32 -27.38 -0.57
C VAL A 228 -7.90 -26.97 -0.20
N SER A 229 -7.72 -26.38 0.98
CA SER A 229 -6.41 -26.02 1.50
C SER A 229 -5.50 -27.23 1.67
N ALA A 230 -4.20 -27.00 1.80
CA ALA A 230 -3.31 -28.02 2.37
C ALA A 230 -3.70 -28.33 3.83
N ALA A 231 -3.16 -29.42 4.37
CA ALA A 231 -3.30 -29.72 5.79
C ALA A 231 -2.63 -28.62 6.61
N LEU A 232 -3.20 -28.28 7.76
CA LEU A 232 -2.62 -27.25 8.61
C LEU A 232 -1.29 -27.72 9.19
N GLU A 233 -0.28 -26.87 9.19
CA GLU A 233 1.06 -27.19 9.66
C GLU A 233 1.29 -26.57 11.04
N LEU A 234 1.40 -27.43 12.05
CA LEU A 234 1.50 -27.08 13.46
C LEU A 234 2.52 -28.01 14.16
N PRO A 235 3.21 -27.52 15.22
CA PRO A 235 4.16 -28.34 15.96
C PRO A 235 3.48 -29.45 16.76
N ASP A 236 4.26 -30.46 17.14
CA ASP A 236 3.81 -31.50 18.08
C ASP A 236 3.47 -30.85 19.43
N VAL A 237 2.38 -31.31 20.04
CA VAL A 237 1.95 -30.88 21.37
C VAL A 237 1.90 -32.06 22.34
N SER A 238 2.09 -31.81 23.63
CA SER A 238 1.92 -32.83 24.66
C SER A 238 0.43 -33.13 24.84
N LEU A 239 0.00 -34.34 24.48
CA LEU A 239 -1.41 -34.76 24.52
C LEU A 239 -1.66 -35.67 25.74
N PRO A 240 -2.72 -35.43 26.53
CA PRO A 240 -3.03 -36.24 27.72
C PRO A 240 -3.35 -37.70 27.43
N ILE A 241 -3.76 -38.01 26.20
CA ILE A 241 -4.00 -39.36 25.69
C ILE A 241 -3.34 -39.44 24.31
N PRO A 242 -2.58 -40.52 24.01
CA PRO A 242 -2.05 -40.73 22.67
C PRO A 242 -3.15 -40.66 21.59
N PRO A 243 -2.92 -39.97 20.46
CA PRO A 243 -3.98 -39.64 19.53
C PRO A 243 -4.74 -40.85 18.97
N TYR A 244 -4.06 -41.93 18.58
CA TYR A 244 -4.75 -43.12 18.03
C TYR A 244 -5.65 -43.76 19.08
N THR A 245 -5.13 -43.96 20.29
CA THR A 245 -5.90 -44.48 21.43
C THR A 245 -7.13 -43.61 21.72
N PHE A 246 -6.97 -42.28 21.70
CA PHE A 246 -8.09 -41.37 21.92
C PHE A 246 -9.13 -41.47 20.80
N GLY A 247 -8.69 -41.57 19.54
CA GLY A 247 -9.58 -41.76 18.39
C GLY A 247 -10.35 -43.07 18.44
N ALA A 248 -9.68 -44.17 18.83
CA ALA A 248 -10.30 -45.47 19.00
C ALA A 248 -11.37 -45.44 20.12
N TRP A 249 -11.12 -44.70 21.20
CA TRP A 249 -12.12 -44.50 22.25
C TRP A 249 -13.29 -43.63 21.78
N LEU A 250 -13.04 -42.59 20.98
CA LEU A 250 -14.11 -41.74 20.46
C LEU A 250 -15.09 -42.54 19.58
N GLY A 251 -14.60 -43.46 18.76
CA GLY A 251 -15.43 -44.40 18.01
C GLY A 251 -16.16 -45.39 18.92
N ASP A 252 -15.48 -46.45 19.36
CA ASP A 252 -16.10 -47.60 20.04
C ASP A 252 -15.90 -47.64 21.57
N GLY A 253 -15.48 -46.53 22.17
CA GLY A 253 -15.35 -46.39 23.62
C GLY A 253 -16.69 -46.26 24.35
N SER A 254 -16.73 -46.69 25.61
CA SER A 254 -17.83 -46.36 26.52
C SER A 254 -17.83 -44.87 26.83
N SER A 255 -19.00 -44.22 26.78
CA SER A 255 -19.12 -42.81 27.13
C SER A 255 -18.79 -42.54 28.61
N GLY A 256 -19.00 -43.50 29.51
CA GLY A 256 -18.81 -43.32 30.95
C GLY A 256 -17.51 -43.87 31.53
N SER A 257 -16.65 -44.51 30.73
CA SER A 257 -15.48 -45.22 31.27
C SER A 257 -14.33 -45.37 30.26
N GLY A 258 -13.14 -45.68 30.77
CA GLY A 258 -11.94 -45.97 29.96
C GLY A 258 -11.95 -47.35 29.31
N THR A 259 -13.07 -47.76 28.70
CA THR A 259 -13.23 -49.09 28.07
C THR A 259 -13.61 -48.95 26.60
N ILE A 260 -13.13 -49.84 25.74
CA ILE A 260 -13.41 -49.86 24.29
C ILE A 260 -13.81 -51.28 23.88
N THR A 261 -14.76 -51.43 22.95
CA THR A 261 -15.16 -52.74 22.42
C THR A 261 -14.85 -52.84 20.93
N PHE A 262 -14.10 -53.84 20.49
CA PHE A 262 -13.86 -54.08 19.06
C PHE A 262 -13.58 -55.56 18.76
N ALA A 263 -13.59 -55.92 17.49
CA ALA A 263 -13.39 -57.30 17.03
C ALA A 263 -11.98 -57.59 16.46
N ASP A 264 -11.25 -56.55 16.03
CA ASP A 264 -9.95 -56.69 15.37
C ASP A 264 -8.80 -56.57 16.41
N ASP A 265 -8.00 -57.63 16.60
CA ASP A 265 -6.89 -57.65 17.57
C ASP A 265 -5.76 -56.65 17.23
N GLU A 266 -5.63 -56.26 15.95
CA GLU A 266 -4.71 -55.21 15.47
C GLU A 266 -4.88 -53.88 16.24
N ILE A 267 -6.12 -53.53 16.63
CA ILE A 267 -6.42 -52.30 17.39
C ILE A 267 -5.81 -52.36 18.79
N ALA A 268 -5.94 -53.51 19.48
CA ALA A 268 -5.36 -53.69 20.80
C ALA A 268 -3.82 -53.65 20.75
N ALA A 269 -3.21 -54.23 19.71
CA ALA A 269 -1.76 -54.15 19.49
C ALA A 269 -1.30 -52.70 19.26
N ARG A 270 -2.02 -51.93 18.43
CA ARG A 270 -1.69 -50.53 18.17
C ARG A 270 -1.83 -49.66 19.42
N ILE A 271 -2.89 -49.81 20.22
CA ILE A 271 -3.05 -49.08 21.50
C ILE A 271 -1.85 -49.37 22.43
N ARG A 272 -1.44 -50.64 22.56
CA ARG A 272 -0.28 -51.02 23.39
C ARG A 272 1.03 -50.42 22.87
N SER A 273 1.19 -50.28 21.55
CA SER A 273 2.37 -49.64 20.96
C SER A 273 2.49 -48.15 21.28
N GLU A 274 1.40 -47.48 21.67
CA GLU A 274 1.43 -46.10 22.20
C GLU A 274 1.75 -46.05 23.71
N GLY A 275 2.11 -47.19 24.32
CA GLY A 275 2.38 -47.29 25.75
C GLY A 275 1.13 -47.35 26.62
N VAL A 276 -0.06 -47.49 26.02
CA VAL A 276 -1.32 -47.54 26.77
C VAL A 276 -1.67 -48.99 27.14
N PRO A 277 -1.85 -49.31 28.44
CA PRO A 277 -2.31 -50.64 28.86
C PRO A 277 -3.68 -50.97 28.26
N CYS A 278 -3.83 -52.13 27.63
CA CYS A 278 -5.08 -52.56 27.00
C CYS A 278 -5.37 -54.02 27.36
N ARG A 279 -6.26 -54.24 28.34
CA ARG A 279 -6.55 -55.56 28.93
C ARG A 279 -7.95 -56.03 28.58
N ALA A 280 -8.07 -57.24 28.03
CA ALA A 280 -9.36 -57.87 27.77
C ALA A 280 -10.14 -58.11 29.09
N ARG A 281 -11.44 -57.80 29.08
CA ARG A 281 -12.36 -57.93 30.23
C ARG A 281 -13.39 -59.03 30.01
N SER A 282 -14.02 -59.04 28.84
CA SER A 282 -15.04 -60.03 28.46
C SER A 282 -15.14 -60.12 26.93
N LYS A 283 -15.69 -61.22 26.42
CA LYS A 283 -15.86 -61.47 24.98
C LYS A 283 -17.30 -61.86 24.68
N LYS A 284 -17.89 -61.27 23.64
CA LYS A 284 -19.25 -61.58 23.16
C LYS A 284 -19.21 -61.79 21.65
N GLY A 285 -19.31 -63.05 21.21
CA GLY A 285 -19.12 -63.42 19.81
C GLY A 285 -17.71 -63.08 19.32
N ARG A 286 -17.60 -62.28 18.25
CA ARG A 286 -16.32 -61.82 17.70
C ARG A 286 -15.78 -60.55 18.38
N ALA A 287 -16.56 -59.86 19.21
CA ALA A 287 -16.15 -58.62 19.86
C ALA A 287 -15.61 -58.86 21.28
N THR A 288 -14.55 -58.15 21.64
CA THR A 288 -13.92 -58.19 22.97
C THR A 288 -13.98 -56.80 23.59
N LEU A 289 -14.41 -56.73 24.86
CA LEU A 289 -14.36 -55.51 25.68
C LEU A 289 -12.97 -55.41 26.30
N TYR A 290 -12.28 -54.29 26.07
CA TYR A 290 -10.98 -53.97 26.66
C TYR A 290 -11.11 -52.81 27.66
N GLY A 291 -10.39 -52.92 28.77
CA GLY A 291 -10.14 -51.79 29.68
C GLY A 291 -8.77 -51.18 29.42
N LEU A 292 -8.71 -49.86 29.32
CA LEU A 292 -7.48 -49.09 29.15
C LEU A 292 -6.79 -48.83 30.50
N THR A 293 -6.37 -49.92 31.15
CA THR A 293 -5.84 -49.87 32.52
C THR A 293 -4.85 -51.02 32.77
N THR A 294 -3.85 -50.76 33.62
CA THR A 294 -2.94 -51.78 34.14
C THR A 294 -3.65 -52.77 35.07
N GLY A 295 -4.81 -52.40 35.61
CA GLY A 295 -5.51 -53.15 36.66
C GLY A 295 -5.02 -52.83 38.08
N ASP A 296 -3.99 -51.99 38.23
CA ASP A 296 -3.56 -51.44 39.52
C ASP A 296 -4.65 -50.50 40.08
N ARG A 297 -5.01 -50.71 41.35
CA ARG A 297 -6.04 -49.94 42.05
C ARG A 297 -5.47 -48.82 42.93
N SER A 298 -4.14 -48.64 42.95
CA SER A 298 -3.47 -47.57 43.69
C SER A 298 -3.96 -46.18 43.27
N GLN A 299 -3.94 -45.22 44.19
CA GLN A 299 -4.35 -43.84 43.89
C GLN A 299 -3.46 -43.21 42.81
N ARG A 300 -2.17 -43.53 42.81
CA ARG A 300 -1.20 -43.11 41.78
C ARG A 300 -1.58 -43.63 40.39
N ALA A 301 -1.92 -44.93 40.27
CA ALA A 301 -2.34 -45.51 39.00
C ALA A 301 -3.71 -44.99 38.52
N ARG A 302 -4.65 -44.70 39.45
CA ARG A 302 -5.92 -44.06 39.11
C ARG A 302 -5.71 -42.64 38.55
N ASN A 303 -4.84 -41.84 39.15
CA ASN A 303 -4.54 -40.49 38.70
C ASN A 303 -3.88 -40.47 37.32
N ALA A 304 -3.03 -41.45 37.01
CA ALA A 304 -2.36 -41.62 35.71
C ALA A 304 -3.17 -42.42 34.68
N SER A 305 -4.43 -42.79 34.99
CA SER A 305 -5.23 -43.64 34.11
C SER A 305 -5.81 -42.88 32.92
N VAL A 306 -6.03 -43.59 31.80
CA VAL A 306 -6.71 -43.03 30.63
C VAL A 306 -8.10 -42.50 30.99
N GLU A 307 -8.84 -43.19 31.87
CA GLU A 307 -10.15 -42.72 32.33
C GLU A 307 -10.06 -41.38 33.06
N ASN A 308 -9.01 -41.15 33.86
CA ASN A 308 -8.80 -39.85 34.49
C ASN A 308 -8.45 -38.77 33.44
N SER A 309 -7.61 -39.08 32.45
CA SER A 309 -7.35 -38.17 31.33
C SER A 309 -8.62 -37.83 30.54
N LEU A 310 -9.50 -38.81 30.29
CA LEU A 310 -10.81 -38.60 29.65
C LEU A 310 -11.71 -37.68 30.50
N ARG A 311 -11.69 -37.85 31.82
CA ARG A 311 -12.41 -36.98 32.76
C ARG A 311 -11.86 -35.55 32.73
N CYS A 312 -10.54 -35.38 32.77
CA CYS A 312 -9.89 -34.06 32.71
C CYS A 312 -10.11 -33.35 31.37
N LEU A 313 -10.21 -34.10 30.27
CA LEU A 313 -10.58 -33.57 28.95
C LEU A 313 -12.07 -33.23 28.83
N GLY A 314 -12.91 -33.60 29.81
CA GLY A 314 -14.34 -33.33 29.79
C GLY A 314 -15.13 -34.13 28.75
N VAL A 315 -14.58 -35.25 28.27
CA VAL A 315 -15.17 -36.04 27.16
C VAL A 315 -16.03 -37.19 27.64
N LEU A 316 -15.96 -37.57 28.92
CA LEU A 316 -16.87 -38.56 29.50
C LEU A 316 -18.30 -38.03 29.50
N HIS A 317 -19.25 -38.87 29.08
CA HIS A 317 -20.66 -38.55 28.83
C HIS A 317 -20.90 -37.43 27.81
N ASN A 318 -19.84 -36.91 27.20
CA ASN A 318 -19.87 -35.83 26.23
C ASN A 318 -18.77 -36.04 25.19
N LYS A 319 -18.88 -37.10 24.38
CA LYS A 319 -17.84 -37.42 23.39
C LYS A 319 -17.69 -36.26 22.39
N HIS A 320 -16.52 -35.66 22.36
CA HIS A 320 -16.15 -34.56 21.46
C HIS A 320 -14.62 -34.53 21.27
N ILE A 321 -14.12 -33.78 20.29
CA ILE A 321 -12.67 -33.63 20.04
C ILE A 321 -12.21 -32.26 20.55
N PRO A 322 -11.41 -32.20 21.63
CA PRO A 322 -10.92 -30.93 22.15
C PRO A 322 -10.04 -30.18 21.14
N MET A 323 -10.06 -28.83 21.19
CA MET A 323 -9.29 -27.98 20.26
C MET A 323 -7.79 -28.28 20.30
N LEU A 324 -7.25 -28.68 21.46
CA LEU A 324 -5.87 -29.13 21.63
C LEU A 324 -5.50 -30.25 20.64
N TYR A 325 -6.42 -31.18 20.38
CA TYR A 325 -6.22 -32.24 19.38
C TYR A 325 -6.44 -31.72 17.96
N LYS A 326 -7.44 -30.86 17.72
CA LYS A 326 -7.72 -30.27 16.38
C LYS A 326 -6.62 -29.29 15.91
N ARG A 327 -5.79 -28.79 16.82
CA ARG A 327 -4.62 -27.94 16.58
C ARG A 327 -3.30 -28.61 17.01
N ALA A 328 -3.29 -29.94 17.13
CA ALA A 328 -2.06 -30.72 17.22
C ALA A 328 -1.37 -30.79 15.84
N SER A 329 -0.16 -31.35 15.79
CA SER A 329 0.56 -31.52 14.54
C SER A 329 -0.21 -32.38 13.53
N LEU A 330 0.15 -32.24 12.25
CA LEU A 330 -0.38 -33.07 11.17
C LEU A 330 -0.36 -34.56 11.52
N ARG A 331 0.79 -35.06 12.02
CA ARG A 331 0.98 -36.45 12.42
C ARG A 331 0.04 -36.85 13.55
N GLN A 332 -0.07 -36.05 14.59
CA GLN A 332 -0.92 -36.36 15.75
C GLN A 332 -2.41 -36.38 15.37
N ARG A 333 -2.85 -35.43 14.53
CA ARG A 333 -4.23 -35.40 14.01
C ARG A 333 -4.55 -36.57 13.08
N LEU A 334 -3.59 -37.00 12.27
CA LEU A 334 -3.76 -38.15 11.40
C LEU A 334 -3.88 -39.44 12.22
N GLU A 335 -3.08 -39.61 13.28
CA GLU A 335 -3.22 -40.75 14.20
C GLU A 335 -4.57 -40.75 14.92
N LEU A 336 -5.06 -39.58 15.33
CA LEU A 336 -6.40 -39.44 15.90
C LEU A 336 -7.47 -39.92 14.91
N LEU A 337 -7.41 -39.46 13.66
CA LEU A 337 -8.34 -39.92 12.61
C LEU A 337 -8.24 -41.43 12.40
N ARG A 338 -7.03 -42.01 12.38
CA ARG A 338 -6.81 -43.46 12.21
C ARG A 338 -7.50 -44.28 13.30
N GLY A 339 -7.46 -43.82 14.56
CA GLY A 339 -8.16 -44.47 15.66
C GLY A 339 -9.68 -44.48 15.46
N ILE A 340 -10.25 -43.34 15.06
CA ILE A 340 -11.69 -43.21 14.77
C ILE A 340 -12.07 -44.11 13.60
N VAL A 341 -11.30 -44.06 12.51
CA VAL A 341 -11.56 -44.85 11.30
C VAL A 341 -11.44 -46.34 11.57
N ASP A 342 -10.47 -46.80 12.36
CA ASP A 342 -10.26 -48.21 12.63
C ASP A 342 -11.35 -48.84 13.51
N THR A 343 -11.96 -48.06 14.39
CA THR A 343 -13.07 -48.51 15.23
C THR A 343 -14.42 -48.33 14.52
N ASP A 344 -14.78 -47.09 14.22
CA ASP A 344 -16.13 -46.71 13.80
C ASP A 344 -16.24 -46.34 12.29
N GLY A 345 -15.13 -46.46 11.56
CA GLY A 345 -15.08 -46.22 10.12
C GLY A 345 -15.34 -47.47 9.27
N HIS A 346 -16.03 -47.30 8.14
CA HIS A 346 -16.17 -48.30 7.09
C HIS A 346 -15.49 -47.81 5.80
N CYS A 347 -14.69 -48.65 5.15
CA CYS A 347 -14.15 -48.37 3.82
C CYS A 347 -14.84 -49.27 2.80
N GLY A 348 -15.51 -48.67 1.81
CA GLY A 348 -16.24 -49.42 0.79
C GLY A 348 -15.29 -50.20 -0.13
N SER A 349 -15.47 -51.52 -0.22
CA SER A 349 -14.58 -52.40 -0.99
C SER A 349 -15.13 -52.86 -2.34
N HIS A 350 -16.43 -52.69 -2.60
CA HIS A 350 -17.06 -53.26 -3.80
C HIS A 350 -16.76 -52.42 -5.05
N PRO A 351 -16.05 -52.94 -6.08
CA PRO A 351 -15.53 -52.13 -7.19
C PRO A 351 -16.58 -51.39 -8.03
N ARG A 352 -17.83 -51.87 -8.00
CA ARG A 352 -18.97 -51.28 -8.73
C ARG A 352 -19.84 -50.38 -7.85
N ALA A 353 -19.60 -50.31 -6.54
CA ALA A 353 -20.34 -49.44 -5.65
C ALA A 353 -19.83 -48.00 -5.76
N SER A 354 -20.75 -47.03 -5.71
CA SER A 354 -20.41 -45.59 -5.71
C SER A 354 -19.53 -45.18 -4.52
N THR A 355 -19.54 -46.00 -3.45
CA THR A 355 -18.76 -45.86 -2.22
C THR A 355 -17.42 -46.59 -2.22
N CYS A 356 -17.00 -47.22 -3.33
CA CYS A 356 -15.70 -47.89 -3.39
C CYS A 356 -14.55 -46.93 -3.07
N GLY A 357 -13.64 -47.32 -2.17
CA GLY A 357 -12.53 -46.51 -1.64
C GLY A 357 -12.97 -45.28 -0.82
N CYS A 358 -14.26 -45.13 -0.54
CA CYS A 358 -14.80 -44.08 0.33
C CYS A 358 -14.76 -44.55 1.78
N TYR A 359 -14.32 -43.67 2.67
CA TYR A 359 -14.47 -43.85 4.10
C TYR A 359 -15.80 -43.25 4.55
N GLU A 360 -16.49 -43.98 5.39
CA GLU A 360 -17.77 -43.64 6.00
C GLU A 360 -17.65 -43.74 7.52
N ILE A 361 -18.04 -42.70 8.23
CA ILE A 361 -18.16 -42.70 9.70
C ILE A 361 -19.60 -42.30 10.03
N VAL A 362 -20.25 -43.03 10.93
CA VAL A 362 -21.63 -42.76 11.33
C VAL A 362 -21.69 -42.48 12.82
N SER A 363 -22.07 -41.26 13.18
CA SER A 363 -22.24 -40.86 14.58
C SER A 363 -23.72 -40.55 14.85
N VAL A 364 -24.18 -40.83 16.07
CA VAL A 364 -25.46 -40.31 16.61
C VAL A 364 -25.26 -39.06 17.48
N HIS A 365 -24.00 -38.67 17.73
CA HIS A 365 -23.63 -37.49 18.50
C HIS A 365 -23.28 -36.34 17.55
N ALA A 366 -24.09 -35.27 17.59
CA ALA A 366 -23.93 -34.11 16.71
C ALA A 366 -22.58 -33.40 16.87
N GLN A 367 -22.18 -33.15 18.12
CA GLN A 367 -20.92 -32.46 18.43
C GLN A 367 -19.71 -33.24 17.92
N LEU A 368 -19.65 -34.54 18.22
CA LEU A 368 -18.59 -35.41 17.72
C LEU A 368 -18.53 -35.44 16.18
N ALA A 369 -19.69 -35.46 15.52
CA ALA A 369 -19.74 -35.45 14.06
C ALA A 369 -19.16 -34.16 13.47
N ASN A 370 -19.53 -33.00 14.02
CA ASN A 370 -18.98 -31.71 13.61
C ASN A 370 -17.46 -31.61 13.88
N ASP A 371 -17.01 -32.14 15.02
CA ASP A 371 -15.60 -32.18 15.36
C ASP A 371 -14.78 -33.07 14.43
N ILE A 372 -15.33 -34.21 14.00
CA ILE A 372 -14.72 -35.08 12.99
C ILE A 372 -14.62 -34.37 11.64
N ILE A 373 -15.65 -33.61 11.25
CA ILE A 373 -15.61 -32.80 10.03
C ILE A 373 -14.52 -31.73 10.11
N GLU A 374 -14.41 -31.01 11.23
CA GLU A 374 -13.33 -30.04 11.43
C GLU A 374 -11.95 -30.73 11.38
N LEU A 375 -11.79 -31.86 12.07
CA LEU A 375 -10.55 -32.65 12.03
C LEU A 375 -10.16 -33.01 10.59
N LEU A 376 -11.10 -33.50 9.79
CA LEU A 376 -10.88 -33.83 8.38
C LEU A 376 -10.44 -32.59 7.58
N HIS A 377 -11.07 -31.43 7.80
CA HIS A 377 -10.67 -30.18 7.15
C HIS A 377 -9.27 -29.71 7.57
N THR A 378 -8.90 -29.87 8.85
CA THR A 378 -7.55 -29.55 9.33
C THR A 378 -6.46 -30.43 8.70
N LEU A 379 -6.83 -31.63 8.23
CA LEU A 379 -5.98 -32.56 7.50
C LEU A 379 -5.98 -32.29 5.98
N GLY A 380 -6.63 -31.22 5.51
CA GLY A 380 -6.76 -30.92 4.08
C GLY A 380 -7.63 -31.93 3.32
N LEU A 381 -8.48 -32.69 4.02
CA LEU A 381 -9.38 -33.68 3.44
C LEU A 381 -10.74 -33.05 3.13
N LYS A 382 -11.30 -33.41 1.97
CA LYS A 382 -12.65 -33.01 1.60
C LYS A 382 -13.66 -34.01 2.22
N ALA A 383 -14.49 -33.53 3.13
CA ALA A 383 -15.55 -34.31 3.75
C ALA A 383 -16.95 -33.72 3.45
N THR A 384 -17.96 -34.58 3.52
CA THR A 384 -19.38 -34.24 3.46
C THR A 384 -20.11 -34.95 4.59
N MET A 385 -21.10 -34.29 5.19
CA MET A 385 -21.95 -34.88 6.22
C MET A 385 -23.41 -34.84 5.78
N ASN A 386 -24.07 -35.99 5.83
CA ASN A 386 -25.51 -36.11 5.61
C ASN A 386 -26.19 -36.42 6.95
N VAL A 387 -27.33 -35.78 7.21
CA VAL A 387 -28.15 -36.02 8.40
C VAL A 387 -29.41 -36.78 7.99
N ASP A 388 -29.52 -38.02 8.45
CA ASP A 388 -30.68 -38.89 8.25
C ASP A 388 -31.31 -39.22 9.62
N ARG A 389 -32.42 -39.97 9.65
CA ARG A 389 -32.97 -40.54 10.89
C ARG A 389 -32.55 -42.00 11.06
N ALA A 390 -32.03 -42.33 12.25
CA ALA A 390 -31.76 -43.71 12.62
C ALA A 390 -33.08 -44.45 12.87
N ARG A 391 -33.19 -45.67 12.36
CA ARG A 391 -34.33 -46.56 12.65
C ARG A 391 -33.84 -47.87 13.23
N LEU A 392 -34.44 -48.31 14.32
CA LEU A 392 -34.16 -49.60 14.95
C LEU A 392 -35.48 -50.36 15.08
N ARG A 393 -35.59 -51.53 14.45
CA ARG A 393 -36.83 -52.35 14.44
C ARG A 393 -38.10 -51.59 14.01
N GLY A 394 -37.95 -50.56 13.17
CA GLY A 394 -39.05 -49.73 12.68
C GLY A 394 -39.28 -48.43 13.46
N GLU A 395 -38.70 -48.29 14.66
CA GLU A 395 -38.83 -47.09 15.50
C GLU A 395 -37.73 -46.06 15.20
N ASP A 396 -38.08 -44.78 15.31
CA ASP A 396 -37.20 -43.64 15.06
C ASP A 396 -36.33 -43.33 16.28
N MET A 397 -35.02 -43.46 16.12
CA MET A 397 -34.03 -43.28 17.20
C MET A 397 -33.36 -41.90 17.16
N GLY A 398 -33.91 -40.95 16.38
CA GLY A 398 -33.36 -39.60 16.24
C GLY A 398 -32.34 -39.46 15.10
N PRO A 399 -31.62 -38.33 15.04
CA PRO A 399 -30.72 -38.03 13.94
C PRO A 399 -29.47 -38.93 13.95
N ARG A 400 -29.04 -39.35 12.76
CA ARG A 400 -27.73 -39.94 12.51
C ARG A 400 -26.94 -39.07 11.53
N TYR A 401 -25.67 -38.88 11.82
CA TYR A 401 -24.74 -38.05 11.08
C TYR A 401 -23.79 -38.96 10.32
N ARG A 402 -23.94 -39.01 9.00
CA ARG A 402 -23.17 -39.86 8.11
C ARG A 402 -22.10 -39.02 7.40
N ILE A 403 -20.85 -39.20 7.80
CA ILE A 403 -19.69 -38.49 7.27
C ILE A 403 -19.04 -39.36 6.19
N LEU A 404 -18.82 -38.76 5.02
CA LEU A 404 -18.19 -39.40 3.87
C LEU A 404 -16.97 -38.59 3.46
N PHE A 405 -15.84 -39.27 3.27
CA PHE A 405 -14.62 -38.66 2.76
C PHE A 405 -13.77 -39.69 1.99
N TYR A 406 -12.88 -39.17 1.16
CA TYR A 406 -11.82 -39.96 0.55
C TYR A 406 -10.50 -39.49 1.14
N ARG A 407 -9.57 -40.41 1.35
CA ARG A 407 -8.20 -40.00 1.67
C ARG A 407 -7.55 -39.32 0.47
N HIS A 408 -6.46 -38.61 0.74
CA HIS A 408 -5.53 -38.16 -0.29
C HIS A 408 -4.30 -39.08 -0.25
N ASP A 409 -3.12 -38.52 -0.03
CA ASP A 409 -1.87 -39.25 -0.16
C ASP A 409 -1.59 -40.11 1.09
N ASP A 410 -1.89 -39.59 2.29
CA ASP A 410 -1.70 -40.30 3.55
C ASP A 410 -2.75 -41.38 3.81
N GLN A 411 -2.30 -42.53 4.33
CA GLN A 411 -3.19 -43.61 4.79
C GLN A 411 -3.96 -43.17 6.05
N VAL A 412 -5.26 -43.46 6.10
CA VAL A 412 -6.18 -43.03 7.19
C VAL A 412 -6.71 -44.18 8.04
N ALA A 413 -6.21 -45.41 7.84
CA ALA A 413 -6.52 -46.60 8.65
C ALA A 413 -5.25 -47.42 8.91
N HIS A 414 -5.09 -48.00 10.10
CA HIS A 414 -4.04 -49.01 10.34
C HIS A 414 -4.54 -50.42 10.04
N LEU A 415 -5.85 -50.68 10.14
CA LEU A 415 -6.40 -52.01 9.90
C LEU A 415 -6.16 -52.52 8.48
N SER A 416 -5.50 -53.67 8.38
CA SER A 416 -5.10 -54.30 7.12
C SER A 416 -6.28 -54.48 6.15
N ARG A 417 -7.46 -54.86 6.66
CA ARG A 417 -8.69 -55.02 5.85
C ARG A 417 -9.20 -53.69 5.27
N LYS A 418 -9.05 -52.58 6.00
CA LYS A 418 -9.49 -51.24 5.54
C LYS A 418 -8.50 -50.64 4.56
N GLN A 419 -7.19 -50.87 4.77
CA GLN A 419 -6.16 -50.54 3.79
C GLN A 419 -6.33 -51.33 2.48
N SER A 420 -6.73 -52.60 2.57
CA SER A 420 -6.99 -53.44 1.39
C SER A 420 -8.24 -53.01 0.61
N ALA A 421 -9.25 -52.47 1.31
CA ALA A 421 -10.47 -51.93 0.70
C ALA A 421 -10.25 -50.55 0.06
N ASP A 422 -9.27 -49.80 0.54
CA ASP A 422 -8.87 -48.51 0.02
C ASP A 422 -8.21 -48.64 -1.36
N SER A 423 -8.78 -47.97 -2.36
CA SER A 423 -8.32 -48.06 -3.75
C SER A 423 -7.58 -46.79 -4.19
N PRO A 424 -6.24 -46.86 -4.39
CA PRO A 424 -5.42 -45.77 -4.95
C PRO A 424 -5.96 -45.17 -6.23
N THR A 425 -6.53 -46.01 -7.09
CA THR A 425 -7.09 -45.56 -8.38
C THR A 425 -8.29 -44.64 -8.20
N ILE A 426 -9.08 -44.84 -7.14
CA ILE A 426 -10.31 -44.07 -6.93
C ILE A 426 -10.00 -42.72 -6.33
N TRP A 427 -9.29 -42.67 -5.20
CA TRP A 427 -9.08 -41.38 -4.53
C TRP A 427 -8.16 -40.44 -5.33
N LYS A 428 -7.21 -40.97 -6.12
CA LYS A 428 -6.40 -40.16 -7.06
C LYS A 428 -7.24 -39.45 -8.13
N ARG A 429 -8.45 -39.96 -8.42
CA ARG A 429 -9.39 -39.38 -9.40
C ARG A 429 -10.39 -38.42 -8.76
N ARG A 430 -10.47 -38.33 -7.43
CA ARG A 430 -11.42 -37.44 -6.74
C ARG A 430 -10.92 -35.99 -6.77
N SER A 431 -11.86 -35.06 -6.91
CA SER A 431 -11.57 -33.63 -6.97
C SER A 431 -11.18 -33.10 -5.58
N ARG A 432 -10.06 -32.37 -5.52
CA ARG A 432 -9.61 -31.62 -4.33
C ARG A 432 -10.18 -30.18 -4.30
N ALA A 433 -11.39 -29.98 -4.84
CA ALA A 433 -12.08 -28.69 -4.85
C ALA A 433 -13.54 -28.82 -4.38
N ARG A 434 -14.05 -27.80 -3.69
CA ARG A 434 -15.45 -27.63 -3.28
C ARG A 434 -16.17 -26.82 -4.34
N THR A 435 -17.34 -27.28 -4.77
CA THR A 435 -18.13 -26.55 -5.76
C THR A 435 -18.98 -25.51 -5.04
N ILE A 436 -19.12 -24.29 -5.57
CA ILE A 436 -20.12 -23.33 -5.10
C ILE A 436 -21.46 -23.75 -5.71
N VAL A 437 -22.43 -24.05 -4.85
CA VAL A 437 -23.74 -24.60 -5.23
C VAL A 437 -24.88 -23.61 -5.02
N GLY A 438 -24.63 -22.50 -4.34
CA GLY A 438 -25.53 -21.36 -4.22
C GLY A 438 -24.76 -20.08 -3.98
N CYS A 439 -25.25 -18.96 -4.51
CA CYS A 439 -24.72 -17.63 -4.19
C CYS A 439 -25.89 -16.64 -4.28
N SER A 440 -26.43 -16.27 -3.12
CA SER A 440 -27.67 -15.49 -3.02
C SER A 440 -27.41 -14.16 -2.32
N PRO A 441 -27.98 -13.03 -2.79
CA PRO A 441 -27.88 -11.76 -2.07
C PRO A 441 -28.46 -11.91 -0.65
N CYS A 442 -27.78 -11.38 0.37
CA CYS A 442 -28.26 -11.43 1.76
C CYS A 442 -28.37 -10.04 2.41
N GLY A 443 -28.42 -8.97 1.60
CA GLY A 443 -28.47 -7.58 2.08
C GLY A 443 -27.10 -7.02 2.46
N SER A 444 -27.10 -5.83 3.06
CA SER A 444 -25.89 -5.23 3.63
C SER A 444 -25.65 -5.76 5.03
N THR A 445 -24.40 -6.10 5.36
CA THR A 445 -24.00 -6.47 6.73
C THR A 445 -22.65 -5.87 7.06
N MET A 446 -22.29 -5.91 8.34
CA MET A 446 -20.99 -5.46 8.83
C MET A 446 -19.89 -6.39 8.35
N VAL A 447 -18.89 -5.80 7.70
CA VAL A 447 -17.72 -6.47 7.12
C VAL A 447 -16.44 -5.75 7.52
N ASN A 448 -15.30 -6.44 7.46
CA ASN A 448 -13.97 -5.83 7.51
C ASN A 448 -13.02 -6.59 6.57
N CYS A 449 -11.87 -5.99 6.25
CA CYS A 449 -10.84 -6.58 5.40
C CYS A 449 -9.62 -6.98 6.25
N LEU A 450 -8.98 -8.08 5.88
CA LEU A 450 -7.67 -8.49 6.40
C LEU A 450 -6.62 -8.43 5.30
N GLN A 451 -5.43 -7.99 5.68
CA GLN A 451 -4.21 -8.24 4.93
C GLN A 451 -3.31 -9.15 5.76
N VAL A 452 -2.88 -10.24 5.14
CA VAL A 452 -2.11 -11.31 5.77
C VAL A 452 -0.85 -11.56 4.97
N GLU A 453 0.19 -12.00 5.66
CA GLU A 453 1.45 -12.42 5.05
C GLU A 453 1.20 -13.43 3.90
N GLY A 454 1.76 -13.16 2.72
CA GLY A 454 1.58 -14.01 1.53
C GLY A 454 0.23 -13.88 0.80
N GLY A 455 -0.67 -13.04 1.31
CA GLY A 455 -1.85 -12.54 0.60
C GLY A 455 -3.06 -13.47 0.56
N THR A 456 -3.03 -14.65 1.20
CA THR A 456 -4.15 -15.61 1.25
C THR A 456 -4.34 -16.17 2.65
N TYR A 457 -5.60 -16.26 3.10
CA TYR A 457 -5.97 -16.86 4.39
C TYR A 457 -7.24 -17.74 4.28
N LEU A 458 -7.48 -18.55 5.30
CA LEU A 458 -8.58 -19.53 5.37
C LEU A 458 -9.78 -18.99 6.18
N VAL A 459 -10.95 -18.91 5.54
CA VAL A 459 -12.21 -18.46 6.15
C VAL A 459 -13.25 -19.58 6.20
N GLY A 460 -14.14 -19.51 7.19
CA GLY A 460 -15.17 -20.49 7.48
C GLY A 460 -14.63 -21.78 8.12
N GLU A 461 -15.52 -22.52 8.79
CA GLU A 461 -15.29 -23.86 9.36
C GLU A 461 -14.78 -24.91 8.34
N HIS A 462 -14.94 -24.67 7.04
CA HIS A 462 -14.41 -25.54 5.98
C HIS A 462 -13.06 -25.08 5.41
N MET A 463 -12.48 -24.02 5.97
CA MET A 463 -11.13 -23.50 5.70
C MET A 463 -10.92 -23.12 4.22
N ILE A 464 -11.63 -22.09 3.76
CA ILE A 464 -11.73 -21.69 2.35
C ILE A 464 -10.74 -20.53 2.02
N PRO A 465 -9.83 -20.63 1.02
CA PRO A 465 -8.85 -19.59 0.64
C PRO A 465 -9.33 -18.28 -0.07
N THR A 466 -8.65 -17.11 0.13
CA THR A 466 -8.94 -15.74 -0.46
C THR A 466 -7.66 -14.87 -0.85
N HIS A 467 -7.66 -13.61 -1.42
CA HIS A 467 -6.44 -12.94 -2.09
C HIS A 467 -6.21 -11.35 -2.06
N ASN A 468 -4.98 -10.74 -2.38
CA ASN A 468 -4.60 -9.25 -2.57
C ASN A 468 -3.56 -8.76 -3.73
N SER A 469 -3.62 -7.48 -4.29
CA SER A 469 -2.89 -6.46 -5.22
C SER A 469 -2.08 -6.63 -6.59
N LEU A 470 -2.39 -5.94 -7.72
CA LEU A 470 -2.00 -6.35 -9.13
C LEU A 470 -1.06 -5.42 -9.96
N LEU A 471 -1.15 -4.08 -9.86
CA LEU A 471 -0.59 -3.13 -10.85
C LEU A 471 0.94 -2.98 -10.79
N ALA A 472 1.51 -2.85 -9.58
CA ALA A 472 2.94 -2.67 -9.36
C ALA A 472 3.80 -3.83 -9.93
N ALA A 473 3.25 -5.03 -9.89
CA ALA A 473 3.87 -6.24 -10.44
C ALA A 473 4.00 -6.21 -11.96
N ILE A 474 3.09 -5.53 -12.68
CA ILE A 474 3.13 -5.41 -14.14
C ILE A 474 4.33 -4.55 -14.58
N VAL A 475 4.52 -3.40 -13.91
CA VAL A 475 5.63 -2.47 -14.17
C VAL A 475 6.96 -3.14 -13.93
N LEU A 476 7.10 -3.82 -12.79
CA LEU A 476 8.30 -4.55 -12.40
C LEU A 476 8.70 -5.58 -13.48
N LEU A 477 7.75 -6.39 -13.95
CA LEU A 477 8.02 -7.39 -14.97
C LEU A 477 8.39 -6.78 -16.32
N TYR A 478 7.67 -5.74 -16.75
CA TYR A 478 7.95 -5.10 -18.04
C TYR A 478 9.34 -4.49 -18.06
N LEU A 479 9.71 -3.71 -17.04
CA LEU A 479 10.96 -2.98 -17.02
C LEU A 479 12.18 -3.87 -16.74
N ALA A 480 12.03 -4.92 -15.93
CA ALA A 480 13.12 -5.85 -15.67
C ALA A 480 13.39 -6.80 -16.84
N PHE A 481 12.35 -7.19 -17.60
CA PHE A 481 12.50 -8.25 -18.61
C PHE A 481 12.24 -7.82 -20.05
N PHE A 482 11.51 -6.73 -20.31
CA PHE A 482 11.03 -6.40 -21.65
C PHE A 482 11.35 -4.98 -22.11
N ASP A 483 12.11 -4.18 -21.34
CA ASP A 483 12.52 -2.81 -21.71
C ASP A 483 13.83 -2.76 -22.53
N ASP A 484 14.21 -3.89 -23.14
CA ASP A 484 15.36 -4.05 -24.04
C ASP A 484 16.72 -3.66 -23.40
N GLU A 485 16.82 -3.80 -22.06
CA GLU A 485 18.03 -3.60 -21.26
C GLU A 485 18.64 -4.96 -20.85
N PRO A 486 19.84 -5.33 -21.35
CA PRO A 486 20.55 -6.52 -20.91
C PRO A 486 21.02 -6.42 -19.45
N GLY A 487 21.00 -7.55 -18.75
CA GLY A 487 21.43 -7.67 -17.37
C GLY A 487 20.56 -6.91 -16.37
N ALA A 488 19.34 -6.49 -16.75
CA ALA A 488 18.51 -5.62 -15.93
C ALA A 488 18.11 -6.28 -14.60
N GLU A 489 18.30 -5.55 -13.50
CA GLU A 489 17.87 -5.96 -12.16
C GLU A 489 16.61 -5.18 -11.76
N GLY A 490 15.58 -5.89 -11.32
CA GLY A 490 14.36 -5.31 -10.79
C GLY A 490 14.20 -5.60 -9.31
N TYR A 491 13.83 -4.60 -8.52
CA TYR A 491 13.63 -4.77 -7.09
C TYR A 491 12.26 -4.29 -6.65
N ALA A 492 11.61 -5.04 -5.75
CA ALA A 492 10.51 -4.52 -4.96
C ALA A 492 11.06 -4.17 -3.57
N ILE A 493 10.80 -2.97 -3.08
CA ILE A 493 11.24 -2.50 -1.77
C ILE A 493 10.05 -2.01 -0.93
N ALA A 494 10.19 -2.17 0.37
CA ALA A 494 9.27 -1.65 1.39
C ALA A 494 10.03 -1.55 2.73
N THR A 495 9.41 -0.97 3.77
CA THR A 495 10.02 -0.86 5.11
C THR A 495 10.44 -2.22 5.68
N LYS A 496 9.71 -3.29 5.32
CA LYS A 496 10.05 -4.67 5.68
C LYS A 496 10.10 -5.55 4.44
N ARG A 497 11.06 -6.49 4.40
CA ARG A 497 11.21 -7.44 3.28
C ARG A 497 9.93 -8.24 2.98
N ASP A 498 9.14 -8.59 4.00
CA ASP A 498 7.89 -9.34 3.78
C ASP A 498 6.82 -8.53 3.04
N GLN A 499 6.79 -7.21 3.23
CA GLN A 499 5.91 -6.33 2.46
C GLN A 499 6.37 -6.28 0.99
N ALA A 500 7.67 -6.18 0.74
CA ALA A 500 8.23 -6.24 -0.61
C ALA A 500 7.95 -7.58 -1.32
N LYS A 501 7.86 -8.69 -0.57
CA LYS A 501 7.49 -10.01 -1.12
C LYS A 501 6.07 -10.04 -1.71
N ILE A 502 5.19 -9.11 -1.34
CA ILE A 502 3.82 -9.04 -1.86
C ILE A 502 3.87 -8.73 -3.36
N VAL A 503 4.47 -7.59 -3.74
CA VAL A 503 4.64 -7.19 -5.15
C VAL A 503 5.42 -8.24 -5.94
N PHE A 504 6.49 -8.79 -5.36
CA PHE A 504 7.26 -9.88 -5.98
C PHE A 504 6.42 -11.14 -6.20
N GLY A 505 5.62 -11.54 -5.21
CA GLY A 505 4.74 -12.69 -5.28
C GLY A 505 3.69 -12.52 -6.38
N ASP A 506 3.15 -11.32 -6.53
CA ASP A 506 2.22 -10.95 -7.58
C ASP A 506 2.86 -10.99 -8.97
N ALA A 507 4.10 -10.51 -9.11
CA ALA A 507 4.88 -10.62 -10.35
C ALA A 507 5.16 -12.08 -10.73
N LYS A 508 5.53 -12.90 -9.75
CA LYS A 508 5.74 -14.35 -9.96
C LYS A 508 4.47 -15.05 -10.42
N ARG A 509 3.31 -14.70 -9.86
CA ARG A 509 2.01 -15.25 -10.27
C ARG A 509 1.58 -14.77 -11.66
N LEU A 510 1.89 -13.53 -12.05
CA LEU A 510 1.70 -13.03 -13.43
C LEU A 510 2.53 -13.81 -14.44
N VAL A 511 3.81 -14.06 -14.14
CA VAL A 511 4.69 -14.86 -15.00
C VAL A 511 4.13 -16.27 -15.23
N GLN A 512 3.68 -16.90 -14.15
CA GLN A 512 3.10 -18.22 -14.18
C GLN A 512 1.81 -18.24 -15.01
N SER A 513 0.86 -17.34 -14.71
CA SER A 513 -0.49 -17.29 -15.32
C SER A 513 -0.52 -16.86 -16.80
N SER A 514 0.45 -16.07 -17.24
CA SER A 514 0.40 -15.35 -18.53
C SER A 514 1.26 -15.98 -19.64
N GLY A 515 1.74 -17.21 -19.44
CA GLY A 515 2.56 -17.92 -20.44
C GLY A 515 3.98 -17.37 -20.57
N LEU A 516 4.47 -16.61 -19.58
CA LEU A 516 5.83 -16.08 -19.55
C LEU A 516 6.85 -17.06 -18.94
N LYS A 517 6.39 -18.16 -18.33
CA LYS A 517 7.24 -19.19 -17.69
C LYS A 517 8.30 -19.80 -18.60
N ASP A 518 8.07 -19.80 -19.90
CA ASP A 518 9.02 -20.35 -20.89
C ASP A 518 10.16 -19.37 -21.19
N ARG A 519 10.04 -18.12 -20.71
CA ARG A 519 11.04 -17.05 -20.87
C ARG A 519 11.59 -16.56 -19.53
N ILE A 520 10.83 -16.68 -18.45
CA ILE A 520 11.18 -16.22 -17.11
C ILE A 520 11.05 -17.39 -16.15
N VAL A 521 12.16 -17.78 -15.53
CA VAL A 521 12.28 -18.90 -14.59
C VAL A 521 11.98 -18.41 -13.17
N PRO A 522 10.88 -18.86 -12.54
CA PRO A 522 10.58 -18.48 -11.17
C PRO A 522 11.37 -19.33 -10.15
N ARG A 523 12.07 -18.67 -9.23
CA ARG A 523 12.72 -19.24 -8.04
C ARG A 523 11.98 -18.83 -6.77
N VAL A 524 12.43 -19.30 -5.60
CA VAL A 524 11.79 -18.98 -4.31
C VAL A 524 11.80 -17.47 -4.06
N SER A 525 12.97 -16.84 -4.20
CA SER A 525 13.21 -15.43 -3.92
C SER A 525 13.63 -14.60 -5.14
N ALA A 526 13.58 -15.16 -6.35
CA ALA A 526 13.96 -14.46 -7.57
C ALA A 526 13.09 -14.87 -8.78
N LEU A 527 12.98 -14.00 -9.77
CA LEU A 527 12.58 -14.35 -11.15
C LEU A 527 13.78 -14.11 -12.05
N LEU A 528 14.12 -15.06 -12.93
CA LEU A 528 15.32 -14.99 -13.76
C LEU A 528 14.96 -15.09 -15.25
N ARG A 529 15.65 -14.34 -16.10
CA ARG A 529 15.58 -14.49 -17.56
C ARG A 529 16.99 -14.65 -18.12
N ASP A 530 17.39 -15.90 -18.38
CA ASP A 530 18.74 -16.24 -18.81
C ASP A 530 19.13 -15.56 -20.12
N ALA A 531 18.21 -15.48 -21.09
CA ALA A 531 18.45 -14.87 -22.40
C ALA A 531 18.88 -13.40 -22.34
N THR A 532 18.56 -12.69 -21.24
CA THR A 532 18.96 -11.30 -21.03
C THR A 532 19.83 -11.14 -19.78
N ALA A 533 20.18 -12.22 -19.07
CA ALA A 533 20.81 -12.18 -17.75
C ALA A 533 20.09 -11.26 -16.74
N SER A 534 18.77 -11.09 -16.87
CA SER A 534 17.97 -10.20 -16.03
C SER A 534 17.40 -10.93 -14.81
N LYS A 535 17.18 -10.21 -13.70
CA LYS A 535 16.56 -10.77 -12.49
C LYS A 535 15.57 -9.81 -11.82
N VAL A 536 14.66 -10.35 -11.02
CA VAL A 536 13.78 -9.60 -10.12
C VAL A 536 13.79 -10.21 -8.72
N GLU A 537 13.91 -9.40 -7.65
CA GLU A 537 13.97 -9.85 -6.25
C GLU A 537 13.25 -8.89 -5.27
N PRO A 538 12.72 -9.37 -4.13
CA PRO A 538 12.23 -8.51 -3.06
C PRO A 538 13.35 -8.14 -2.07
N LEU A 539 13.43 -6.88 -1.67
CA LEU A 539 14.40 -6.34 -0.70
C LEU A 539 13.67 -5.56 0.42
N GLY A 540 14.30 -5.49 1.60
CA GLY A 540 13.81 -4.73 2.75
C GLY A 540 14.92 -3.85 3.33
N ALA A 541 14.58 -2.98 4.28
CA ALA A 541 15.54 -2.08 4.93
C ALA A 541 16.59 -2.82 5.78
N ASP A 542 16.32 -4.08 6.12
CA ASP A 542 17.16 -5.01 6.89
C ASP A 542 18.20 -5.77 6.03
N TYR A 543 18.46 -5.32 4.80
CA TYR A 543 19.36 -6.01 3.87
C TYR A 543 20.81 -5.55 4.01
N ASP A 544 21.67 -6.42 4.57
CA ASP A 544 23.06 -6.12 4.99
C ASP A 544 24.10 -5.88 3.86
N SER A 545 23.76 -6.04 2.58
CA SER A 545 24.74 -5.93 1.47
C SER A 545 24.27 -5.01 0.33
N THR A 546 24.17 -3.72 0.60
CA THR A 546 23.75 -2.72 -0.40
C THR A 546 24.84 -2.30 -1.39
N ASP A 547 26.11 -2.61 -1.11
CA ASP A 547 27.22 -2.37 -2.03
C ASP A 547 27.18 -3.38 -3.19
N GLY A 548 26.93 -2.88 -4.40
CA GLY A 548 27.01 -3.67 -5.64
C GLY A 548 25.68 -3.98 -6.33
N LEU A 549 24.55 -3.45 -5.84
CA LEU A 549 23.27 -3.50 -6.58
C LEU A 549 23.35 -2.65 -7.84
N ASN A 550 22.68 -3.09 -8.91
CA ASN A 550 22.63 -2.36 -10.18
C ASN A 550 21.19 -2.31 -10.75
N PRO A 551 20.25 -1.67 -10.04
CA PRO A 551 18.83 -1.61 -10.37
C PRO A 551 18.54 -0.90 -11.71
N ASN A 552 17.80 -1.56 -12.59
CA ASN A 552 17.13 -0.94 -13.74
C ASN A 552 15.69 -0.51 -13.39
N VAL A 553 15.04 -1.19 -12.45
CA VAL A 553 13.73 -0.79 -11.94
C VAL A 553 13.62 -1.07 -10.45
N VAL A 554 13.07 -0.14 -9.69
CA VAL A 554 12.76 -0.31 -8.28
C VAL A 554 11.30 0.06 -8.06
N ILE A 555 10.50 -0.86 -7.52
CA ILE A 555 9.15 -0.57 -7.05
C ILE A 555 9.21 -0.24 -5.57
N VAL A 556 8.79 0.96 -5.21
CA VAL A 556 8.62 1.37 -3.81
C VAL A 556 7.14 1.29 -3.48
N ASP A 557 6.74 0.31 -2.68
CA ASP A 557 5.33 0.17 -2.26
C ASP A 557 5.11 0.75 -0.86
N GLU A 558 3.95 1.37 -0.67
CA GLU A 558 3.55 2.05 0.57
C GLU A 558 4.59 3.05 1.10
N MET A 559 5.10 3.94 0.23
CA MET A 559 6.16 4.92 0.57
C MET A 559 5.86 5.74 1.84
N HIS A 560 4.60 6.10 2.09
CA HIS A 560 4.17 6.80 3.32
C HIS A 560 4.49 6.07 4.64
N ALA A 561 4.82 4.78 4.60
CA ALA A 561 5.20 3.99 5.77
C ALA A 561 6.72 3.98 6.03
N MET A 562 7.54 4.54 5.13
CA MET A 562 8.98 4.68 5.32
C MET A 562 9.28 5.80 6.31
N LYS A 563 10.16 5.54 7.29
CA LYS A 563 10.50 6.50 8.34
C LYS A 563 11.75 7.33 8.01
N ASP A 564 12.69 6.73 7.29
CA ASP A 564 13.96 7.32 6.91
C ASP A 564 14.28 7.00 5.45
N ARG A 565 15.26 7.72 4.90
CA ARG A 565 15.63 7.65 3.49
C ARG A 565 16.71 6.64 3.15
N GLY A 566 17.29 5.94 4.14
CA GLY A 566 18.50 5.13 3.92
C GLY A 566 18.37 4.13 2.77
N LEU A 567 17.28 3.35 2.74
CA LEU A 567 17.04 2.39 1.65
C LEU A 567 16.76 3.07 0.30
N LEU A 568 16.12 4.24 0.29
CA LEU A 568 15.83 4.99 -0.94
C LEU A 568 17.11 5.55 -1.54
N ASP A 569 17.94 6.22 -0.73
CA ASP A 569 19.16 6.87 -1.18
C ASP A 569 20.20 5.84 -1.68
N VAL A 570 20.25 4.66 -1.04
CA VAL A 570 21.01 3.51 -1.55
C VAL A 570 20.52 3.08 -2.93
N MET A 571 19.22 2.90 -3.12
CA MET A 571 18.66 2.47 -4.40
C MET A 571 18.88 3.52 -5.48
N GLU A 572 18.66 4.81 -5.17
CA GLU A 572 18.92 5.94 -6.07
C GLU A 572 20.38 5.93 -6.53
N THR A 573 21.33 5.82 -5.59
CA THR A 573 22.77 5.79 -5.90
C THR A 573 23.15 4.57 -6.74
N ALA A 574 22.58 3.41 -6.44
CA ALA A 574 22.84 2.15 -7.15
C ALA A 574 22.38 2.18 -8.62
N THR A 575 21.48 3.09 -9.01
CA THR A 575 21.02 3.21 -10.40
C THR A 575 22.08 3.76 -11.37
N GLY A 576 23.19 4.32 -10.88
CA GLY A 576 24.15 5.11 -11.67
C GLY A 576 24.78 4.39 -12.87
N ALA A 577 24.90 3.06 -12.83
CA ALA A 577 25.46 2.27 -13.93
C ALA A 577 24.44 1.92 -15.05
N ARG A 578 23.16 2.24 -14.88
CA ARG A 578 22.10 1.94 -15.85
C ARG A 578 21.78 3.11 -16.76
N ARG A 579 21.48 2.79 -18.02
CA ARG A 579 21.20 3.80 -19.06
C ARG A 579 19.90 4.56 -18.82
N GLN A 580 18.86 3.87 -18.31
CA GLN A 580 17.52 4.43 -18.12
C GLN A 580 16.76 3.83 -16.91
N PRO A 581 17.36 3.76 -15.71
CA PRO A 581 16.72 3.25 -14.51
C PRO A 581 15.40 3.97 -14.18
N LEU A 582 14.48 3.27 -13.53
CA LEU A 582 13.22 3.85 -13.04
C LEU A 582 12.94 3.48 -11.57
N MET A 583 12.80 4.50 -10.73
CA MET A 583 12.17 4.39 -9.40
C MET A 583 10.65 4.59 -9.58
N PHE A 584 9.85 3.56 -9.34
CA PHE A 584 8.39 3.61 -9.44
C PHE A 584 7.77 3.52 -8.05
N GLU A 585 7.32 4.66 -7.54
CA GLU A 585 6.85 4.83 -6.18
C GLU A 585 5.33 4.85 -6.16
N ILE A 586 4.75 4.06 -5.26
CA ILE A 586 3.30 3.92 -5.09
C ILE A 586 3.00 4.15 -3.62
N THR A 587 2.03 5.03 -3.36
CA THR A 587 1.64 5.33 -2.00
C THR A 587 0.21 5.85 -1.89
N THR A 588 -0.29 5.82 -0.65
CA THR A 588 -1.42 6.63 -0.22
C THR A 588 -0.91 7.85 0.55
N PHE A 589 -1.79 8.77 0.94
CA PHE A 589 -1.40 9.97 1.67
C PHE A 589 -0.83 9.63 3.07
N GLY A 590 0.37 10.11 3.36
CA GLY A 590 1.03 9.98 4.66
C GLY A 590 0.54 11.00 5.68
N ASN A 591 0.94 10.78 6.93
CA ASN A 591 0.63 11.65 8.08
C ASN A 591 1.85 12.41 8.60
N ASP A 592 3.05 12.13 8.07
CA ASP A 592 4.30 12.72 8.50
C ASP A 592 4.93 13.56 7.37
N PRO A 593 4.78 14.89 7.42
CA PRO A 593 5.35 15.83 6.45
C PRO A 593 6.87 15.83 6.31
N VAL A 594 7.60 15.36 7.33
CA VAL A 594 9.08 15.33 7.35
C VAL A 594 9.63 13.94 7.05
N SER A 595 8.76 12.99 6.74
CA SER A 595 9.14 11.65 6.28
C SER A 595 9.62 11.69 4.82
N PRO A 596 10.29 10.63 4.33
CA PRO A 596 10.63 10.47 2.90
C PRO A 596 9.44 10.70 1.96
N TRP A 597 8.25 10.27 2.38
CA TRP A 597 7.02 10.53 1.63
C TRP A 597 6.67 12.01 1.59
N GLY A 598 6.82 12.71 2.72
CA GLY A 598 6.53 14.14 2.82
C GLY A 598 7.43 14.96 1.88
N ASP A 599 8.71 14.63 1.80
CA ASP A 599 9.67 15.22 0.85
C ASP A 599 9.26 14.96 -0.61
N GLN A 600 8.90 13.71 -0.93
CA GLN A 600 8.50 13.32 -2.28
C GLN A 600 7.20 14.00 -2.72
N HIS A 601 6.24 14.09 -1.80
CA HIS A 601 4.97 14.76 -2.02
C HIS A 601 5.17 16.26 -2.29
N ASP A 602 5.99 16.94 -1.47
CA ASP A 602 6.30 18.35 -1.64
C ASP A 602 6.99 18.64 -2.98
N TYR A 603 8.01 17.83 -3.31
CA TYR A 603 8.73 17.91 -4.59
C TYR A 603 7.79 17.72 -5.79
N ALA A 604 6.93 16.69 -5.73
CA ALA A 604 5.92 16.43 -6.75
C ALA A 604 4.95 17.61 -6.94
N CYS A 605 4.45 18.19 -5.85
CA CYS A 605 3.55 19.35 -5.91
C CYS A 605 4.22 20.55 -6.58
N LYS A 606 5.46 20.88 -6.17
CA LYS A 606 6.23 22.01 -6.73
C LYS A 606 6.53 21.85 -8.21
N ILE A 607 6.82 20.64 -8.69
CA ILE A 607 7.00 20.37 -10.11
C ILE A 607 5.71 20.59 -10.89
N LEU A 608 4.58 20.09 -10.38
CA LEU A 608 3.29 20.25 -11.04
C LEU A 608 2.84 21.70 -11.10
N GLU A 609 3.15 22.46 -10.06
CA GLU A 609 2.89 23.90 -10.01
C GLU A 609 3.88 24.70 -10.88
N GLY A 610 4.99 24.10 -11.34
CA GLY A 610 6.03 24.79 -12.10
C GLY A 610 6.93 25.68 -11.26
N VAL A 611 6.99 25.44 -9.94
CA VAL A 611 7.97 26.04 -9.04
C VAL A 611 9.35 25.41 -9.24
N LEU A 612 9.39 24.10 -9.44
CA LEU A 612 10.60 23.35 -9.76
C LEU A 612 10.51 22.80 -11.19
N ASP A 613 11.63 22.83 -11.90
CA ASP A 613 11.76 22.22 -13.22
C ASP A 613 12.66 20.98 -13.12
N ASP A 614 12.04 19.80 -13.17
CA ASP A 614 12.73 18.53 -13.27
C ASP A 614 12.03 17.69 -14.35
N GLU A 615 12.65 17.68 -15.53
CA GLU A 615 12.14 16.96 -16.68
C GLU A 615 12.24 15.44 -16.54
N SER A 616 12.98 14.93 -15.54
CA SER A 616 13.18 13.51 -15.26
C SER A 616 12.19 12.93 -14.24
N PHE A 617 11.38 13.77 -13.58
CA PHE A 617 10.44 13.35 -12.56
C PHE A 617 8.99 13.33 -13.06
N PHE A 618 8.39 12.14 -13.09
CA PHE A 618 6.96 11.96 -13.35
C PHE A 618 6.20 11.95 -12.03
N THR A 619 5.04 12.62 -11.99
CA THR A 619 4.14 12.56 -10.84
C THR A 619 2.68 12.50 -11.26
N PHE A 620 1.95 11.63 -10.58
CA PHE A 620 0.50 11.50 -10.70
C PHE A 620 -0.10 11.39 -9.29
N SER A 621 -0.78 12.45 -8.85
CA SER A 621 -1.39 12.51 -7.53
C SER A 621 -2.87 12.84 -7.66
N THR A 622 -3.70 12.01 -7.04
CA THR A 622 -5.15 12.22 -6.97
C THR A 622 -5.57 12.57 -5.55
N HIS A 623 -6.39 13.60 -5.40
CA HIS A 623 -6.80 14.17 -4.12
C HIS A 623 -8.03 15.06 -4.31
N ALA A 624 -8.71 15.37 -3.20
CA ALA A 624 -9.61 16.51 -3.10
C ALA A 624 -8.79 17.80 -2.96
N ASP A 625 -9.34 18.92 -3.39
CA ASP A 625 -8.73 20.23 -3.14
C ASP A 625 -9.00 20.66 -1.68
N PRO A 626 -8.10 21.42 -1.02
CA PRO A 626 -8.24 21.78 0.39
C PRO A 626 -9.55 22.49 0.76
N ASP A 627 -10.08 23.30 -0.16
CA ASP A 627 -11.31 24.09 0.02
C ASP A 627 -12.58 23.31 -0.38
N ASP A 628 -12.45 22.10 -0.93
CA ASP A 628 -13.62 21.28 -1.23
C ASP A 628 -14.35 20.90 0.06
N ASP A 629 -15.69 20.82 0.00
CA ASP A 629 -16.46 20.22 1.08
C ASP A 629 -16.08 18.74 1.20
N TRP A 630 -15.21 18.41 2.15
CA TRP A 630 -14.78 17.04 2.44
C TRP A 630 -15.97 16.12 2.76
N ALA A 631 -17.10 16.70 3.18
CA ALA A 631 -18.32 16.02 3.56
C ALA A 631 -19.27 15.75 2.37
N SER A 632 -18.80 15.97 1.14
CA SER A 632 -19.50 15.73 -0.13
C SER A 632 -19.00 14.48 -0.86
N LEU A 633 -19.93 13.75 -1.49
CA LEU A 633 -19.61 12.58 -2.31
C LEU A 633 -18.96 12.98 -3.64
N GLU A 634 -19.24 14.19 -4.15
CA GLU A 634 -18.59 14.70 -5.37
C GLU A 634 -17.10 15.00 -5.13
N THR A 635 -16.75 15.53 -3.96
CA THR A 635 -15.35 15.68 -3.53
C THR A 635 -14.64 14.33 -3.49
N ALA A 636 -15.34 13.31 -3.02
CA ALA A 636 -14.82 11.95 -2.98
C ALA A 636 -14.70 11.32 -4.37
N ARG A 637 -15.62 11.60 -5.30
CA ARG A 637 -15.50 11.24 -6.73
C ARG A 637 -14.29 11.90 -7.38
N LYS A 638 -14.10 13.20 -7.16
CA LYS A 638 -12.97 14.00 -7.64
C LYS A 638 -11.61 13.48 -7.18
N ALA A 639 -11.53 13.00 -5.94
CA ALA A 639 -10.30 12.45 -5.37
C ALA A 639 -9.95 11.03 -5.90
N ASN A 640 -10.92 10.29 -6.45
CA ASN A 640 -10.77 8.87 -6.74
C ASN A 640 -10.92 8.59 -8.26
N PRO A 641 -9.83 8.42 -9.02
CA PRO A 641 -9.89 8.26 -10.48
C PRO A 641 -10.59 6.96 -10.92
N ASN A 642 -10.76 6.00 -10.01
CA ASN A 642 -11.53 4.77 -10.24
C ASN A 642 -12.91 4.76 -9.57
N TYR A 643 -13.47 5.94 -9.28
CA TYR A 643 -14.85 6.10 -8.82
C TYR A 643 -15.84 5.48 -9.83
N GLY A 644 -16.80 4.70 -9.35
CA GLY A 644 -17.73 3.92 -10.18
C GLY A 644 -17.16 2.57 -10.66
N VAL A 645 -15.87 2.50 -10.97
CA VAL A 645 -15.21 1.27 -11.42
C VAL A 645 -14.87 0.36 -10.25
N SER A 646 -14.03 0.84 -9.35
CA SER A 646 -13.32 0.03 -8.36
C SER A 646 -13.30 0.71 -6.98
N VAL A 647 -13.45 2.04 -6.94
CA VAL A 647 -13.97 2.80 -5.79
C VAL A 647 -15.48 2.94 -5.98
N LYS A 648 -16.29 2.43 -5.05
CA LYS A 648 -17.75 2.37 -5.24
C LYS A 648 -18.44 3.54 -4.54
N PRO A 649 -19.39 4.24 -5.22
CA PRO A 649 -20.13 5.37 -4.67
C PRO A 649 -20.74 5.08 -3.29
N ASP A 650 -21.41 3.93 -3.13
CA ASP A 650 -22.15 3.60 -1.91
C ASP A 650 -21.23 3.32 -0.70
N ASP A 651 -20.10 2.64 -0.93
CA ASP A 651 -19.08 2.39 0.10
C ASP A 651 -18.45 3.71 0.57
N LEU A 652 -18.15 4.59 -0.37
CA LEU A 652 -17.60 5.91 -0.06
C LEU A 652 -18.62 6.78 0.70
N ALA A 653 -19.89 6.73 0.30
CA ALA A 653 -21.00 7.40 1.00
C ALA A 653 -21.22 6.86 2.42
N ALA A 654 -21.08 5.55 2.64
CA ALA A 654 -21.17 4.96 3.97
C ALA A 654 -20.03 5.44 4.90
N LYS A 655 -18.80 5.45 4.39
CA LYS A 655 -17.64 5.97 5.14
C LYS A 655 -17.77 7.47 5.43
N LEU A 656 -18.30 8.24 4.49
CA LEU A 656 -18.59 9.66 4.63
C LEU A 656 -19.63 9.94 5.73
N ARG A 657 -20.70 9.15 5.80
CA ARG A 657 -21.70 9.25 6.89
C ARG A 657 -21.07 9.03 8.27
N LYS A 658 -20.21 8.02 8.41
CA LYS A 658 -19.47 7.75 9.66
C LYS A 658 -18.51 8.90 10.00
N ALA A 659 -17.80 9.41 9.00
CA ALA A 659 -16.85 10.51 9.16
C ALA A 659 -17.52 11.81 9.65
N LYS A 660 -18.76 12.10 9.23
CA LYS A 660 -19.54 13.26 9.71
C LYS A 660 -19.82 13.24 11.21
N GLY A 661 -19.89 12.06 11.83
CA GLY A 661 -20.23 11.92 13.25
C GLY A 661 -19.04 11.76 14.21
N ILE A 662 -17.83 11.48 13.70
CA ILE A 662 -16.67 11.11 14.54
C ILE A 662 -15.41 11.84 14.05
N PRO A 663 -14.80 12.74 14.85
CA PRO A 663 -13.61 13.51 14.44
C PRO A 663 -12.42 12.64 13.99
N ALA A 664 -12.15 11.53 14.70
CA ALA A 664 -11.09 10.60 14.31
C ALA A 664 -11.38 9.87 12.98
N ALA A 665 -12.65 9.54 12.72
CA ALA A 665 -13.06 8.96 11.45
C ALA A 665 -13.03 10.02 10.32
N ALA A 666 -13.32 11.28 10.61
CA ALA A 666 -13.15 12.40 9.67
C ALA A 666 -11.69 12.57 9.25
N ALA A 667 -10.76 12.55 10.21
CA ALA A 667 -9.32 12.54 9.94
C ALA A 667 -8.91 11.36 9.04
N SER A 668 -9.28 10.13 9.44
CA SER A 668 -8.97 8.91 8.67
C SER A 668 -9.58 8.94 7.26
N TYR A 669 -10.81 9.45 7.11
CA TYR A 669 -11.49 9.57 5.82
C TYR A 669 -10.81 10.60 4.90
N LYS A 670 -10.53 11.80 5.42
CA LYS A 670 -9.78 12.84 4.71
C LYS A 670 -8.45 12.31 4.20
N GLN A 671 -7.68 11.64 5.06
CA GLN A 671 -6.39 11.07 4.70
C GLN A 671 -6.51 9.94 3.66
N LYS A 672 -7.30 8.89 3.93
CA LYS A 672 -7.24 7.63 3.17
C LYS A 672 -8.13 7.60 1.93
N HIS A 673 -9.15 8.46 1.87
CA HIS A 673 -10.15 8.47 0.81
C HIS A 673 -10.18 9.76 0.00
N LEU A 674 -9.72 10.87 0.59
CA LEU A 674 -9.61 12.15 -0.11
C LEU A 674 -8.16 12.54 -0.40
N ASN A 675 -7.17 11.81 0.14
CA ASN A 675 -5.76 12.18 0.07
C ASN A 675 -5.53 13.63 0.54
N LEU A 676 -6.13 14.00 1.66
CA LEU A 676 -5.98 15.30 2.31
C LEU A 676 -5.07 15.18 3.53
N LEU A 677 -4.23 16.20 3.73
CA LEU A 677 -3.37 16.34 4.90
C LEU A 677 -4.24 16.72 6.10
N VAL A 678 -4.08 16.00 7.22
CA VAL A 678 -4.89 16.25 8.42
C VAL A 678 -4.15 17.11 9.44
N ASN A 679 -2.81 17.13 9.43
CA ASN A 679 -1.99 17.75 10.47
C ASN A 679 -0.67 18.38 9.95
N ALA A 680 -0.68 19.20 8.89
CA ALA A 680 0.48 20.05 8.61
C ALA A 680 0.11 21.44 8.13
N ASP A 681 1.03 22.36 8.38
CA ASP A 681 0.95 23.72 7.88
C ASP A 681 1.20 23.72 6.37
N ALA A 682 0.21 24.20 5.62
CA ALA A 682 0.40 24.53 4.23
C ALA A 682 1.38 25.72 4.10
N PRO A 683 2.07 25.87 2.95
CA PRO A 683 2.74 27.12 2.64
C PRO A 683 1.79 28.31 2.87
N TRP A 684 2.27 29.31 3.59
CA TRP A 684 1.47 30.46 4.02
C TRP A 684 1.27 31.47 2.88
N LEU A 685 2.21 31.54 1.94
CA LEU A 685 2.17 32.47 0.82
C LEU A 685 1.36 31.94 -0.38
N SER A 686 0.58 32.83 -1.02
CA SER A 686 -0.16 32.52 -2.24
C SER A 686 0.79 32.41 -3.44
N LEU A 687 0.99 31.19 -3.94
CA LEU A 687 1.83 30.96 -5.13
C LEU A 687 1.23 31.52 -6.42
N ASP A 688 -0.09 31.52 -6.54
CA ASP A 688 -0.77 32.12 -7.70
C ASP A 688 -0.64 33.64 -7.68
N GLY A 689 -0.79 34.25 -6.49
CA GLY A 689 -0.51 35.67 -6.28
C GLY A 689 0.94 36.01 -6.60
N TRP A 690 1.90 35.23 -6.09
CA TRP A 690 3.32 35.36 -6.41
C TRP A 690 3.56 35.36 -7.93
N ARG A 691 3.07 34.35 -8.64
CA ARG A 691 3.24 34.22 -10.10
C ARG A 691 2.64 35.40 -10.86
N LYS A 692 1.44 35.83 -10.49
CA LYS A 692 0.76 36.98 -11.11
C LYS A 692 1.57 38.27 -10.98
N GLY A 693 2.34 38.40 -9.90
CA GLY A 693 3.18 39.56 -9.64
C GLY A 693 4.47 39.61 -10.46
N GLN A 694 4.94 38.50 -11.03
CA GLN A 694 6.25 38.46 -11.68
C GLN A 694 6.26 39.07 -13.08
N SER A 695 7.33 39.80 -13.40
CA SER A 695 7.66 40.27 -14.75
C SER A 695 9.17 40.20 -15.01
N VAL A 696 9.60 40.42 -16.25
CA VAL A 696 11.02 40.48 -16.62
C VAL A 696 11.46 41.94 -16.63
N TRP A 697 12.51 42.25 -15.87
CA TRP A 697 13.09 43.60 -15.74
C TRP A 697 14.59 43.51 -15.42
N SER A 698 15.33 44.60 -15.64
CA SER A 698 16.75 44.73 -15.32
C SER A 698 16.94 45.53 -14.04
N PRO A 699 17.94 45.22 -13.18
CA PRO A 699 18.30 46.08 -12.05
C PRO A 699 18.55 47.55 -12.45
N ASP A 700 18.99 47.81 -13.69
CA ASP A 700 19.17 49.17 -14.21
C ASP A 700 17.87 49.98 -14.27
N ASP A 701 16.72 49.33 -14.38
CA ASP A 701 15.40 49.98 -14.39
C ASP A 701 15.06 50.60 -13.01
N LEU A 702 15.82 50.22 -11.97
CA LEU A 702 15.67 50.70 -10.60
C LEU A 702 16.73 51.73 -10.19
N ALA A 703 17.63 52.12 -11.11
CA ALA A 703 18.71 53.05 -10.82
C ALA A 703 18.19 54.38 -10.23
N GLY A 704 18.84 54.84 -9.16
CA GLY A 704 18.50 56.06 -8.42
C GLY A 704 17.23 55.98 -7.57
N GLN A 705 16.54 54.84 -7.50
CA GLN A 705 15.35 54.68 -6.65
C GLN A 705 15.75 54.34 -5.21
N SER A 706 14.97 54.84 -4.26
CA SER A 706 15.14 54.55 -2.83
C SER A 706 14.77 53.11 -2.51
N CYS A 707 15.62 52.44 -1.75
CA CYS A 707 15.47 51.05 -1.39
C CYS A 707 15.87 50.75 0.06
N TYR A 708 15.27 49.69 0.58
CA TYR A 708 15.55 49.15 1.90
C TYR A 708 16.18 47.78 1.73
N VAL A 709 17.24 47.53 2.48
CA VAL A 709 18.03 46.32 2.34
C VAL A 709 17.83 45.45 3.57
N GLY A 710 17.65 44.16 3.35
CA GLY A 710 17.53 43.17 4.41
C GLY A 710 18.53 42.06 4.20
N VAL A 711 19.13 41.59 5.29
CA VAL A 711 20.16 40.56 5.26
C VAL A 711 19.78 39.41 6.18
N ASP A 712 19.98 38.20 5.69
CA ASP A 712 19.87 36.96 6.44
C ASP A 712 21.18 36.16 6.26
N LEU A 713 22.02 36.20 7.30
CA LEU A 713 23.36 35.62 7.25
C LEU A 713 23.33 34.13 7.61
N ALA A 714 23.97 33.33 6.78
CA ALA A 714 24.24 31.92 7.03
C ALA A 714 25.72 31.61 6.87
N SER A 715 26.23 30.61 7.58
CA SER A 715 27.64 30.17 7.48
C SER A 715 27.81 28.78 6.85
N LYS A 716 27.00 27.78 7.26
CA LYS A 716 27.26 26.36 6.96
C LYS A 716 26.11 25.52 6.40
N ILE A 717 24.85 25.82 6.71
CA ILE A 717 23.71 24.94 6.34
C ILE A 717 22.69 25.67 5.48
N ASP A 718 22.29 26.88 5.87
CA ASP A 718 21.29 27.70 5.19
C ASP A 718 21.87 28.46 3.99
N LEU A 719 21.01 29.17 3.25
CA LEU A 719 21.40 30.14 2.23
C LEU A 719 21.71 31.48 2.89
N CYS A 720 22.71 32.19 2.40
CA CYS A 720 22.94 33.59 2.78
C CYS A 720 22.21 34.49 1.78
N ALA A 721 21.42 35.44 2.26
CA ALA A 721 20.62 36.31 1.39
C ALA A 721 20.80 37.80 1.73
N LEU A 722 20.99 38.60 0.69
CA LEU A 722 20.97 40.07 0.70
C LEU A 722 19.87 40.50 -0.26
N VAL A 723 18.84 41.17 0.23
CA VAL A 723 17.68 41.53 -0.60
C VAL A 723 17.40 43.01 -0.53
N PHE A 724 17.36 43.66 -1.68
CA PHE A 724 16.95 45.05 -1.85
C PHE A 724 15.46 45.07 -2.18
N VAL A 725 14.71 45.87 -1.42
CA VAL A 725 13.26 46.01 -1.54
C VAL A 725 12.93 47.46 -1.86
N PHE A 726 12.29 47.67 -3.00
CA PHE A 726 11.92 48.99 -3.52
C PHE A 726 10.40 49.19 -3.34
N PRO A 727 9.96 50.14 -2.50
CA PRO A 727 8.55 50.40 -2.30
C PRO A 727 7.81 50.82 -3.58
N PRO A 728 6.46 50.73 -3.58
CA PRO A 728 5.63 51.30 -4.62
C PRO A 728 5.83 52.81 -4.70
N MET A 729 5.77 53.36 -5.91
CA MET A 729 5.89 54.79 -6.18
C MET A 729 4.83 55.23 -7.20
N PRO A 730 4.55 56.53 -7.34
CA PRO A 730 3.63 57.02 -8.37
C PRO A 730 4.00 56.46 -9.76
N GLY A 731 3.07 55.73 -10.39
CA GLY A 731 3.31 55.06 -11.68
C GLY A 731 3.79 53.60 -11.60
N ARG A 732 4.25 53.11 -10.43
CA ARG A 732 4.60 51.70 -10.17
C ARG A 732 3.98 51.23 -8.86
N ALA A 733 2.84 50.54 -8.97
CA ALA A 733 2.09 50.05 -7.81
C ALA A 733 2.71 48.83 -7.11
N LYS A 734 3.67 48.14 -7.75
CA LYS A 734 4.31 46.94 -7.22
C LYS A 734 5.53 47.27 -6.37
N TRP A 735 5.78 46.45 -5.36
CA TRP A 735 7.07 46.31 -4.69
C TRP A 735 8.03 45.54 -5.60
N MET A 736 9.23 46.07 -5.83
CA MET A 736 10.27 45.37 -6.61
C MET A 736 11.28 44.77 -5.65
N VAL A 737 11.70 43.54 -5.91
CA VAL A 737 12.58 42.76 -5.04
C VAL A 737 13.78 42.31 -5.85
N LEU A 738 14.97 42.77 -5.47
CA LEU A 738 16.24 42.38 -6.08
C LEU A 738 17.06 41.54 -5.09
N PRO A 739 17.07 40.20 -5.24
CA PRO A 739 17.79 39.31 -4.34
C PRO A 739 19.19 38.95 -4.85
N TYR A 740 20.16 38.94 -3.94
CA TYR A 740 21.47 38.29 -4.10
C TYR A 740 21.56 37.16 -3.06
N ILE A 741 21.77 35.93 -3.52
CA ILE A 741 21.67 34.73 -2.68
C ILE A 741 22.90 33.88 -2.89
N TRP A 742 23.52 33.38 -1.81
CA TRP A 742 24.77 32.62 -1.86
C TRP A 742 24.70 31.24 -1.18
N THR A 743 25.50 30.31 -1.70
CA THR A 743 25.84 29.01 -1.08
C THR A 743 27.34 28.70 -1.23
N PRO A 744 28.00 27.93 -0.33
CA PRO A 744 29.41 27.56 -0.50
C PRO A 744 29.61 26.60 -1.69
N ALA A 745 30.58 26.89 -2.56
CA ALA A 745 30.82 26.17 -3.81
C ALA A 745 31.09 24.68 -3.62
N GLU A 746 31.89 24.31 -2.60
CA GLU A 746 32.33 22.93 -2.40
C GLU A 746 31.21 22.01 -1.88
N THR A 747 30.15 22.58 -1.30
CA THR A 747 29.03 21.81 -0.71
C THR A 747 27.78 21.78 -1.59
N VAL A 748 27.84 22.36 -2.80
CA VAL A 748 26.70 22.45 -3.73
C VAL A 748 26.09 21.07 -4.04
N PRO A 749 26.85 20.01 -4.36
CA PRO A 749 26.26 18.71 -4.71
C PRO A 749 25.47 18.09 -3.54
N GLU A 750 26.05 18.10 -2.34
CA GLU A 750 25.41 17.56 -1.13
C GLU A 750 24.14 18.34 -0.77
N ARG A 751 24.20 19.68 -0.88
CA ARG A 751 23.06 20.56 -0.60
C ARG A 751 21.95 20.42 -1.64
N ALA A 752 22.29 20.36 -2.92
CA ALA A 752 21.32 20.14 -3.99
C ALA A 752 20.57 18.82 -3.81
N HIS A 753 21.28 17.77 -3.40
CA HIS A 753 20.68 16.48 -3.08
C HIS A 753 19.79 16.53 -1.82
N ARG A 754 20.30 17.11 -0.73
CA ARG A 754 19.59 17.25 0.55
C ARG A 754 18.31 18.08 0.43
N ASP A 755 18.41 19.27 -0.16
CA ASP A 755 17.31 20.24 -0.27
C ASP A 755 16.41 19.92 -1.49
N ARG A 756 16.78 18.92 -2.31
CA ARG A 756 16.11 18.56 -3.58
C ARG A 756 15.80 19.79 -4.44
N ALA A 757 16.82 20.59 -4.64
CA ALA A 757 16.73 21.85 -5.35
C ALA A 757 17.83 21.93 -6.41
N PRO A 758 17.55 22.47 -7.61
CA PRO A 758 18.50 22.51 -8.72
C PRO A 758 19.51 23.65 -8.55
N TYR A 759 20.27 23.64 -7.44
CA TYR A 759 21.28 24.65 -7.13
C TYR A 759 22.30 24.83 -8.27
N PRO A 760 22.86 23.76 -8.89
CA PRO A 760 23.76 23.93 -10.03
C PRO A 760 23.14 24.73 -11.18
N THR A 761 21.88 24.45 -11.52
CA THR A 761 21.15 25.15 -12.59
C THR A 761 20.90 26.61 -12.23
N TRP A 762 20.52 26.90 -10.99
CA TRP A 762 20.35 28.28 -10.54
C TRP A 762 21.67 29.06 -10.49
N ILE A 763 22.79 28.38 -10.26
CA ILE A 763 24.13 28.97 -10.36
C ILE A 763 24.46 29.33 -11.81
N GLU A 764 24.26 28.40 -12.75
CA GLU A 764 24.45 28.66 -14.19
C GLU A 764 23.57 29.79 -14.71
N GLN A 765 22.35 29.91 -14.19
CA GLN A 765 21.38 30.95 -14.56
C GLN A 765 21.61 32.29 -13.83
N GLY A 766 22.54 32.35 -12.86
CA GLY A 766 22.82 33.55 -12.08
C GLY A 766 21.81 33.88 -10.98
N TYR A 767 20.85 33.00 -10.69
CA TYR A 767 19.90 33.18 -9.58
C TYR A 767 20.49 32.82 -8.22
N LEU A 768 21.51 31.95 -8.19
CA LEU A 768 22.24 31.55 -6.99
C LEU A 768 23.73 31.78 -7.19
N LEU A 769 24.40 32.44 -6.25
CA LEU A 769 25.82 32.75 -6.30
C LEU A 769 26.61 31.79 -5.41
N THR A 770 27.92 31.68 -5.64
CA THR A 770 28.78 30.82 -4.83
C THR A 770 29.98 31.56 -4.25
N THR A 771 30.36 31.20 -3.02
CA THR A 771 31.63 31.62 -2.41
C THR A 771 32.62 30.44 -2.40
N PRO A 772 33.94 30.67 -2.57
CA PRO A 772 34.94 29.62 -2.44
C PRO A 772 34.91 28.95 -1.05
N GLY A 773 35.27 27.67 -0.99
CA GLY A 773 35.34 26.89 0.25
C GLY A 773 34.02 26.22 0.69
N THR A 774 34.02 25.72 1.92
CA THR A 774 32.88 25.01 2.55
C THR A 774 31.99 25.90 3.43
N THR A 775 32.36 27.17 3.59
CA THR A 775 31.61 28.18 4.37
C THR A 775 31.38 29.43 3.53
N ILE A 776 30.33 30.19 3.87
CA ILE A 776 30.06 31.47 3.20
C ILE A 776 31.02 32.53 3.74
N ASP A 777 31.80 33.13 2.84
CA ASP A 777 32.57 34.35 3.13
C ASP A 777 31.62 35.55 3.09
N HIS A 778 31.43 36.21 4.24
CA HIS A 778 30.52 37.35 4.34
C HIS A 778 31.08 38.63 3.69
N GLY A 779 32.35 38.64 3.25
CA GLY A 779 32.91 39.73 2.45
C GLY A 779 32.11 40.04 1.19
N VAL A 780 31.50 39.02 0.57
CA VAL A 780 30.66 39.21 -0.63
C VAL A 780 29.45 40.11 -0.40
N ILE A 781 28.93 40.16 0.83
CA ILE A 781 27.82 41.04 1.21
C ILE A 781 28.27 42.50 1.15
N ARG A 782 29.46 42.79 1.69
CA ARG A 782 30.05 44.13 1.66
C ARG A 782 30.29 44.58 0.23
N ASP A 783 30.80 43.68 -0.62
CA ASP A 783 31.12 44.00 -2.00
C ASP A 783 29.87 44.36 -2.81
N VAL A 784 28.77 43.61 -2.66
CA VAL A 784 27.49 43.97 -3.30
C VAL A 784 26.92 45.26 -2.74
N LEU A 785 26.91 45.45 -1.42
CA LEU A 785 26.41 46.70 -0.82
C LEU A 785 27.19 47.94 -1.32
N LYS A 786 28.52 47.85 -1.45
CA LYS A 786 29.34 48.94 -2.02
C LYS A 786 29.06 49.19 -3.49
N ALA A 787 28.85 48.14 -4.29
CA ALA A 787 28.56 48.29 -5.71
C ALA A 787 27.17 48.89 -5.93
N GLU A 788 26.16 48.40 -5.22
CA GLU A 788 24.77 48.82 -5.43
C GLU A 788 24.46 50.18 -4.79
N ARG A 789 25.23 50.65 -3.79
CA ARG A 789 25.09 52.04 -3.29
C ARG A 789 25.45 53.11 -4.31
N GLU A 790 26.22 52.76 -5.34
CA GLU A 790 26.53 53.69 -6.43
C GLU A 790 25.38 53.75 -7.45
N ARG A 791 24.48 52.74 -7.44
CA ARG A 791 23.39 52.58 -8.40
C ARG A 791 22.03 52.93 -7.82
N PHE A 792 21.78 52.63 -6.55
CA PHE A 792 20.51 52.83 -5.86
C PHE A 792 20.67 53.75 -4.65
N ASP A 793 19.58 54.39 -4.27
CA ASP A 793 19.51 55.22 -3.07
C ASP A 793 19.22 54.30 -1.86
N LEU A 794 20.25 53.92 -1.12
CA LEU A 794 20.15 53.00 0.02
C LEU A 794 19.78 53.78 1.30
N GLU A 795 18.53 53.63 1.72
CA GLU A 795 18.01 54.28 2.92
C GLU A 795 18.51 53.57 4.18
N PHE A 796 18.14 52.29 4.35
CA PHE A 796 18.52 51.51 5.52
C PHE A 796 18.87 50.06 5.18
N ILE A 797 19.74 49.49 6.00
CA ILE A 797 20.21 48.11 5.90
C ILE A 797 19.91 47.40 7.22
N GLY A 798 19.01 46.42 7.17
CA GLY A 798 18.53 45.64 8.30
C GLY A 798 19.23 44.29 8.43
N PHE A 799 19.76 44.01 9.62
CA PHE A 799 20.43 42.74 9.93
C PHE A 799 19.88 42.08 11.20
N ASP A 800 19.95 40.75 11.25
CA ASP A 800 19.89 40.02 12.52
C ASP A 800 21.23 40.22 13.27
N PRO A 801 21.22 40.67 14.54
CA PRO A 801 22.43 40.86 15.33
C PRO A 801 23.26 39.57 15.53
N TRP A 802 22.64 38.39 15.47
CA TRP A 802 23.35 37.13 15.64
C TRP A 802 24.12 36.78 14.34
N HIS A 803 25.41 36.48 14.46
CA HIS A 803 26.37 36.27 13.34
C HIS A 803 26.76 37.48 12.45
N ALA A 804 26.14 38.66 12.60
CA ALA A 804 26.45 39.83 11.76
C ALA A 804 27.51 40.80 12.32
N HIS A 805 27.98 40.61 13.57
CA HIS A 805 28.78 41.61 14.27
C HIS A 805 30.07 42.03 13.54
N ALA A 806 30.81 41.07 12.97
CA ALA A 806 32.04 41.35 12.22
C ALA A 806 31.74 42.12 10.92
N THR A 807 30.71 41.71 10.18
CA THR A 807 30.28 42.35 8.93
C THR A 807 29.77 43.77 9.17
N ILE A 808 28.98 44.00 10.22
CA ILE A 808 28.47 45.33 10.60
C ILE A 808 29.63 46.25 10.98
N THR A 809 30.58 45.76 11.78
CA THR A 809 31.76 46.54 12.18
C THR A 809 32.56 47.00 10.96
N ALA A 810 32.78 46.10 10.00
CA ALA A 810 33.51 46.41 8.78
C ALA A 810 32.74 47.39 7.87
N LEU A 811 31.42 47.23 7.71
CA LEU A 811 30.59 48.16 6.92
C LEU A 811 30.71 49.61 7.43
N LYS A 812 30.76 49.78 8.75
CA LYS A 812 30.85 51.09 9.40
C LYS A 812 32.26 51.66 9.38
N ALA A 813 33.25 50.86 9.77
CA ALA A 813 34.62 51.32 9.95
C ALA A 813 35.41 51.44 8.63
N GLU A 814 35.11 50.59 7.64
CA GLU A 814 35.90 50.45 6.42
C GLU A 814 35.14 50.88 5.16
N ASP A 815 33.83 50.64 5.09
CA ASP A 815 33.06 50.86 3.86
C ASP A 815 32.25 52.18 3.85
N GLY A 816 32.22 52.92 4.96
CA GLY A 816 31.65 54.27 5.02
C GLY A 816 30.12 54.33 5.14
N PHE A 817 29.47 53.27 5.65
CA PHE A 817 28.05 53.32 6.04
C PHE A 817 27.89 53.92 7.45
N THR A 818 26.89 54.76 7.67
CA THR A 818 26.68 55.40 8.98
C THR A 818 25.95 54.48 9.98
N ASP A 819 26.00 54.83 11.26
CA ASP A 819 25.26 54.13 12.32
C ASP A 819 23.74 54.20 12.10
N GLU A 820 23.25 55.28 11.50
CA GLU A 820 21.84 55.51 11.20
C GLU A 820 21.37 54.66 10.00
N GLN A 821 22.26 54.33 9.07
CA GLN A 821 21.93 53.51 7.89
C GLN A 821 21.93 52.01 8.20
N VAL A 822 22.73 51.54 9.17
CA VAL A 822 22.88 50.12 9.48
C VAL A 822 22.16 49.79 10.79
N LEU A 823 20.95 49.24 10.67
CA LEU A 823 20.02 49.05 11.77
C LEU A 823 19.85 47.58 12.18
N GLU A 824 19.80 47.36 13.49
CA GLU A 824 19.46 46.07 14.06
C GLU A 824 17.95 45.79 13.92
N VAL A 825 17.62 44.65 13.31
CA VAL A 825 16.25 44.15 13.27
C VAL A 825 16.13 43.04 14.30
N ARG A 826 15.54 43.39 15.46
CA ARG A 826 15.27 42.44 16.53
C ARG A 826 14.43 41.28 15.99
N GLN A 827 14.91 40.05 16.19
CA GLN A 827 14.17 38.85 15.78
C GLN A 827 13.06 38.53 16.79
N GLY A 828 11.82 38.48 16.32
CA GLY A 828 10.66 38.12 17.15
C GLY A 828 9.31 38.60 16.58
N PRO A 829 8.18 37.99 17.01
CA PRO A 829 6.85 38.35 16.49
C PRO A 829 6.48 39.81 16.69
N LEU A 830 6.88 40.43 17.82
CA LEU A 830 6.58 41.84 18.10
C LEU A 830 7.21 42.82 17.11
N SER A 831 8.38 42.50 16.56
CA SER A 831 9.14 43.35 15.64
C SER A 831 8.87 43.02 14.17
N LEU A 832 8.55 41.76 13.85
CA LEU A 832 8.44 41.28 12.47
C LEU A 832 7.00 41.06 12.00
N SER A 833 6.00 41.06 12.89
CA SER A 833 4.61 40.73 12.55
C SER A 833 4.02 41.67 11.49
N ALA A 834 4.16 42.98 11.64
CA ALA A 834 3.62 43.94 10.68
C ALA A 834 4.18 43.73 9.27
N ALA A 835 5.50 43.54 9.14
CA ALA A 835 6.15 43.25 7.86
C ALA A 835 5.76 41.87 7.30
N THR A 836 5.60 40.87 8.16
CA THR A 836 5.18 39.52 7.76
C THR A 836 3.76 39.53 7.20
N VAL A 837 2.82 40.22 7.86
CA VAL A 837 1.43 40.39 7.40
C VAL A 837 1.40 41.13 6.06
N GLU A 838 2.12 42.24 5.95
CA GLU A 838 2.17 43.05 4.74
C GLU A 838 2.75 42.25 3.55
N LEU A 839 3.83 41.51 3.76
CA LEU A 839 4.41 40.61 2.76
C LEU A 839 3.37 39.63 2.21
N GLY A 840 2.61 38.96 3.09
CA GLY A 840 1.57 38.03 2.67
C GLY A 840 0.45 38.68 1.86
N ALA A 841 0.00 39.86 2.29
CA ALA A 841 -1.04 40.62 1.59
C ALA A 841 -0.59 41.05 0.18
N GLN A 842 0.61 41.63 0.06
CA GLN A 842 1.14 42.11 -1.22
C GLN A 842 1.38 40.96 -2.21
N ILE A 843 1.83 39.80 -1.71
CA ILE A 843 1.97 38.60 -2.55
C ILE A 843 0.60 38.08 -3.01
N ALA A 844 -0.39 38.03 -2.12
CA ALA A 844 -1.74 37.56 -2.47
C ALA A 844 -2.38 38.40 -3.59
N ASP A 845 -2.17 39.72 -3.58
CA ASP A 845 -2.70 40.64 -4.59
C ASP A 845 -1.93 40.62 -5.92
N GLY A 846 -0.71 40.06 -5.92
CA GLY A 846 0.21 40.08 -7.06
C GLY A 846 0.99 41.38 -7.21
N ASN A 847 1.28 42.05 -6.09
CA ASN A 847 1.98 43.33 -6.02
C ASN A 847 3.47 43.20 -5.65
N MET A 848 4.02 41.99 -5.66
CA MET A 848 5.44 41.71 -5.43
C MET A 848 6.07 41.14 -6.69
N ASP A 849 7.19 41.73 -7.14
CA ASP A 849 7.90 41.32 -8.36
C ASP A 849 9.38 41.09 -8.08
N ALA A 850 9.85 39.86 -8.30
CA ALA A 850 11.24 39.43 -8.10
C ALA A 850 11.88 38.95 -9.41
N GLY A 851 11.45 39.51 -10.55
CA GLY A 851 12.08 39.26 -11.86
C GLY A 851 11.75 37.88 -12.45
N GLY A 852 10.77 37.17 -11.88
CA GLY A 852 10.45 35.79 -12.28
C GLY A 852 11.49 34.75 -11.83
N SER A 853 12.29 35.05 -10.80
CA SER A 853 13.31 34.13 -10.29
C SER A 853 12.73 32.78 -9.81
N PRO A 854 13.17 31.64 -10.38
CA PRO A 854 12.72 30.31 -9.96
C PRO A 854 13.19 29.94 -8.55
N LEU A 855 14.37 30.42 -8.13
CA LEU A 855 14.85 30.26 -6.75
C LEU A 855 13.93 30.99 -5.76
N MET A 856 13.51 32.22 -6.09
CA MET A 856 12.58 32.96 -5.23
C MET A 856 11.20 32.30 -5.18
N ALA A 857 10.70 31.79 -6.29
CA ALA A 857 9.46 31.01 -6.31
C ALA A 857 9.55 29.75 -5.43
N TRP A 858 10.69 29.05 -5.45
CA TRP A 858 10.93 27.90 -4.57
C TRP A 858 10.95 28.31 -3.11
N CYS A 859 11.70 29.36 -2.74
CA CYS A 859 11.70 29.87 -1.37
C CYS A 859 10.30 30.30 -0.90
N ALA A 860 9.52 30.97 -1.77
CA ALA A 860 8.14 31.39 -1.47
C ALA A 860 7.25 30.19 -1.11
N SER A 861 7.39 29.10 -1.86
CA SER A 861 6.63 27.85 -1.66
C SER A 861 6.97 27.12 -0.35
N ASN A 862 8.01 27.54 0.35
CA ASN A 862 8.44 26.93 1.61
C ASN A 862 7.99 27.71 2.84
N VAL A 863 7.52 28.96 2.67
CA VAL A 863 7.27 29.88 3.76
C VAL A 863 6.11 29.39 4.63
N VAL A 864 6.41 29.11 5.90
CA VAL A 864 5.41 28.84 6.95
C VAL A 864 5.58 29.86 8.07
N VAL A 865 4.49 30.22 8.74
CA VAL A 865 4.50 31.15 9.88
C VAL A 865 4.25 30.44 11.22
N GLU A 866 4.79 31.00 12.28
CA GLU A 866 4.41 30.70 13.66
C GLU A 866 3.74 31.91 14.30
N TYR A 867 2.86 31.66 15.26
CA TYR A 867 2.09 32.70 15.93
C TYR A 867 2.51 32.77 17.40
N ASP A 868 2.67 33.98 17.93
CA ASP A 868 2.81 34.17 19.37
C ASP A 868 1.47 33.97 20.10
N ARG A 869 1.47 34.14 21.44
CA ARG A 869 0.25 34.02 22.26
C ARG A 869 -0.86 34.99 21.85
N ASN A 870 -0.52 36.09 21.19
CA ASN A 870 -1.42 37.15 20.76
C ASN A 870 -1.80 37.03 19.27
N GLN A 871 -1.49 35.91 18.61
CA GLN A 871 -1.74 35.67 17.18
C GLN A 871 -0.96 36.60 16.24
N ASN A 872 0.21 37.09 16.65
CA ASN A 872 1.13 37.79 15.74
C ASN A 872 1.95 36.79 14.92
N PRO A 873 1.86 36.78 13.57
CA PRO A 873 2.65 35.87 12.74
C PRO A 873 4.12 36.29 12.64
N MET A 874 5.00 35.31 12.50
CA MET A 874 6.40 35.48 12.11
C MET A 874 6.82 34.31 11.24
N LEU A 875 7.72 34.53 10.26
CA LEU A 875 8.27 33.43 9.47
C LEU A 875 8.98 32.41 10.37
N SER A 876 8.68 31.12 10.19
CA SER A 876 9.25 30.05 11.00
C SER A 876 10.18 29.18 10.17
N LYS A 877 11.50 29.40 10.29
CA LYS A 877 12.51 28.52 9.68
C LYS A 877 12.40 27.08 10.19
N LYS A 878 11.99 26.90 11.45
CA LYS A 878 11.83 25.59 12.09
C LYS A 878 10.67 24.78 11.53
N ARG A 879 9.55 25.43 11.18
CA ARG A 879 8.36 24.76 10.61
C ARG A 879 8.42 24.65 9.08
N SER A 880 9.24 25.46 8.44
CA SER A 880 9.45 25.43 6.98
C SER A 880 10.26 24.19 6.59
N ARG A 881 9.83 23.46 5.56
CA ARG A 881 10.48 22.21 5.13
C ARG A 881 11.83 22.45 4.45
N ASN A 882 11.91 23.55 3.73
CA ASN A 882 13.02 23.92 2.86
C ASN A 882 13.38 25.39 3.11
N ARG A 883 14.35 25.92 2.35
CA ARG A 883 14.93 27.25 2.61
C ARG A 883 13.90 28.36 2.38
N ILE A 884 13.94 29.33 3.29
CA ILE A 884 13.12 30.56 3.25
C ILE A 884 13.97 31.81 3.48
N ASP A 885 15.30 31.68 3.51
CA ASP A 885 16.23 32.72 3.94
C ASP A 885 16.06 34.05 3.16
N PRO A 886 15.85 34.04 1.83
CA PRO A 886 15.55 35.27 1.10
C PRO A 886 14.27 35.99 1.55
N PHE A 887 13.25 35.25 2.03
CA PHE A 887 12.02 35.84 2.55
C PHE A 887 12.21 36.39 3.97
N SER A 888 13.07 35.78 4.78
CA SER A 888 13.52 36.38 6.04
C SER A 888 14.23 37.71 5.79
N ALA A 889 15.11 37.78 4.78
CA ALA A 889 15.74 39.03 4.36
C ALA A 889 14.72 40.07 3.85
N ILE A 890 13.72 39.68 3.06
CA ILE A 890 12.62 40.59 2.64
C ILE A 890 11.87 41.15 3.85
N VAL A 891 11.52 40.30 4.82
CA VAL A 891 10.82 40.76 6.04
C VAL A 891 11.69 41.73 6.84
N ASN A 892 13.00 41.51 6.93
CA ASN A 892 13.92 42.47 7.56
C ASN A 892 13.88 43.83 6.84
N ALA A 893 13.99 43.85 5.50
CA ALA A 893 13.93 45.07 4.70
C ALA A 893 12.57 45.80 4.85
N MET A 894 11.47 45.06 4.70
CA MET A 894 10.11 45.61 4.82
C MET A 894 9.82 46.13 6.23
N SER A 895 10.39 45.51 7.27
CA SER A 895 10.24 45.99 8.65
C SER A 895 10.86 47.37 8.87
N LEU A 896 11.86 47.74 8.06
CA LEU A 896 12.45 49.08 8.06
C LEU A 896 11.61 50.03 7.20
N ALA A 897 11.22 49.59 6.00
CA ALA A 897 10.38 50.39 5.09
C ALA A 897 9.05 50.82 5.75
N LEU A 898 8.41 49.93 6.50
CA LEU A 898 7.12 50.20 7.15
C LEU A 898 7.23 51.05 8.42
N ARG A 899 8.43 51.25 8.98
CA ARG A 899 8.64 52.16 10.12
C ARG A 899 8.62 53.62 9.71
N MET A 900 8.75 53.91 8.43
CA MET A 900 8.71 55.28 7.92
C MET A 900 7.26 55.69 7.66
N ASP A 901 6.87 56.86 8.15
CA ASP A 901 5.62 57.49 7.75
C ASP A 901 5.59 57.61 6.22
N LYS A 902 4.45 57.25 5.61
CA LYS A 902 4.23 57.47 4.17
C LYS A 902 4.62 58.91 3.86
N PRO A 903 5.54 59.18 2.91
CA PRO A 903 5.86 60.55 2.57
C PRO A 903 4.56 61.25 2.17
N GLU A 904 4.15 62.25 2.96
CA GLU A 904 3.09 63.15 2.54
C GLU A 904 3.52 63.67 1.17
N ALA A 905 2.65 63.47 0.16
CA ALA A 905 2.91 63.95 -1.19
C ALA A 905 3.38 65.40 -1.09
N SER A 906 4.62 65.65 -1.53
CA SER A 906 5.27 66.96 -1.44
C SER A 906 4.26 68.06 -1.77
N VAL A 907 4.05 69.00 -0.85
CA VAL A 907 3.12 70.13 -1.06
C VAL A 907 3.48 70.88 -2.34
N TYR A 908 4.75 70.82 -2.79
CA TYR A 908 5.20 71.37 -4.06
C TYR A 908 4.65 70.64 -5.29
N LEU A 909 4.40 69.32 -5.21
CA LEU A 909 3.76 68.54 -6.27
C LEU A 909 2.25 68.82 -6.38
N THR A 910 1.59 69.21 -5.29
CA THR A 910 0.14 69.48 -5.27
C THR A 910 -0.24 70.95 -5.39
N ARG A 911 0.59 71.88 -4.89
CA ARG A 911 0.34 73.34 -4.93
C ARG A 911 1.23 74.13 -5.89
N GLY A 912 2.29 73.52 -6.44
CA GLY A 912 3.31 74.23 -7.22
C GLY A 912 4.19 75.17 -6.38
N ILE A 913 5.28 75.65 -6.98
CA ILE A 913 6.18 76.65 -6.35
C ILE A 913 5.46 78.01 -6.35
N ARG A 914 5.28 78.61 -5.17
CA ARG A 914 4.82 80.00 -5.04
C ARG A 914 6.02 80.93 -4.97
N THR A 915 6.19 81.78 -5.97
CA THR A 915 7.11 82.91 -5.92
C THR A 915 6.41 84.10 -5.26
N LEU A 916 7.11 84.80 -4.38
CA LEU A 916 6.68 86.11 -3.89
C LEU A 916 6.78 87.08 -5.07
N GLY A 917 5.64 87.55 -5.57
CA GLY A 917 5.58 88.60 -6.57
C GLY A 917 6.25 89.87 -6.05
N THR A 918 7.04 90.50 -6.91
CA THR A 918 7.63 91.84 -6.73
C THR A 918 6.60 92.91 -6.43
#